data_AF-A0A6N4UY28-F1
#
_entry.id   AF-A0A6N4UY28-F1
#
_cell.length_a   1.000
_cell.length_b   1.000
_cell.length_c   1.000
_cell.angle_alpha   90.00
_cell.angle_beta   90.00
_cell.angle_gamma   90.00
#
_symmetry.space_group_name_H-M   'P 1'
#
loop_
_entity.id
_entity.type
_entity.pdbx_description
1 polymer ?
#
loop_
_entity_poly.entity_id
_entity_poly.type
_entity_poly.pdbx_seq_one_letter_code
_entity_poly.pdbx_strand_id
1 'polypeptide(L)'
;MANRWPNARGTTVAGQKTARARKRTPSPLQPEWTPPPARYGIGIHHNVAVRVSDGTVLRADIHYPTVPETGAPAPGPFPVLLSITPYGKKAPPPAAQIGGGATPYLIRRGYIEVMADVRGTGASGGSFEMLGAVQVQDGVDLVNWAARLPNSNGRVGMFGISYLAINQLLTAAAVGPDSPLKAIFPVMAGNDFYRDVVTMGGVPHMRTVRAYGAVYSLLNLVNPVLEFTRRGTHERPRAGGLATVRQRGRDQRQYFRSMISDAASGGDTAFDGPFWDTMRASDVLPDIAHNQVAVFLVGGWHDAFQRGAPLNYTALQNAYTGRPPNAPMVPGQPVSDRVQLIMGPWYHVSDLDGLHMHALQLRWFDRWLKDDASAEVTGAPIRFRAIGSSEWFQAQDYPFPEARPTRLYLAEGGQLAAEPATDQTEATLRYAVRGPVSGRSLEQWTLGMGSFMASQRGRRIGYDLDNRRLQREALTYTTAEFAEAQLIAGPVTLTVQATADTTETLWVAHLDDVAPDGASRPLTQGALLGSHRALDPEKTWFTPDGPEGEVLRPHHISTRAAAEPVVRGELTRYDLEIFPTGALIEPGHRLRLTLTTYDFPHLVPTQPAREALFAGTYRIRQGGDSPSSLLIPLAAPAAFTTAPSGIRTESP
;
A
#
# COMPACT_ATOMS: atom_id res chain seq x y z
N MET A 1 -0.86 -60.27 -44.54
CA MET A 1 -0.25 -59.59 -43.37
C MET A 1 -0.02 -58.12 -43.74
N ALA A 2 -0.30 -57.22 -42.80
CA ALA A 2 -0.13 -55.75 -42.87
C ALA A 2 -1.03 -54.98 -43.87
N ASN A 3 -2.19 -54.54 -43.39
CA ASN A 3 -3.04 -53.54 -44.06
C ASN A 3 -2.40 -52.15 -43.95
N ARG A 4 -2.09 -51.54 -45.09
CA ARG A 4 -1.84 -50.10 -45.25
C ARG A 4 -3.18 -49.37 -45.39
N TRP A 5 -3.34 -48.23 -44.72
CA TRP A 5 -4.36 -47.23 -45.00
C TRP A 5 -3.72 -45.84 -45.16
N PRO A 6 -4.34 -44.94 -45.96
CA PRO A 6 -3.68 -43.81 -46.61
C PRO A 6 -3.86 -42.47 -45.87
N ASN A 7 -3.05 -41.49 -46.28
CA ASN A 7 -3.03 -40.07 -45.88
C ASN A 7 -4.38 -39.48 -45.45
N ALA A 8 -4.44 -39.02 -44.20
CA ALA A 8 -5.51 -38.19 -43.67
C ALA A 8 -5.18 -36.70 -43.82
N ARG A 9 -6.21 -35.98 -44.29
CA ARG A 9 -6.25 -34.55 -44.63
C ARG A 9 -6.12 -33.66 -43.39
N GLY A 10 -5.68 -32.43 -43.65
CA GLY A 10 -5.38 -31.42 -42.65
C GLY A 10 -6.49 -31.15 -41.64
N THR A 11 -6.07 -31.02 -40.39
CA THR A 11 -6.80 -30.28 -39.35
C THR A 11 -6.11 -28.93 -39.22
N THR A 12 -6.76 -27.91 -39.77
CA THR A 12 -6.48 -26.51 -39.47
C THR A 12 -6.67 -26.31 -37.96
N VAL A 13 -5.57 -26.05 -37.24
CA VAL A 13 -5.64 -25.56 -35.87
C VAL A 13 -6.26 -24.17 -35.93
N ALA A 14 -7.54 -24.10 -35.56
CA ALA A 14 -8.28 -22.85 -35.41
C ALA A 14 -7.52 -21.92 -34.46
N GLY A 15 -7.46 -20.64 -34.85
CA GLY A 15 -6.52 -19.64 -34.37
C GLY A 15 -6.35 -19.57 -32.85
N GLN A 16 -5.09 -19.53 -32.44
CA GLN A 16 -4.71 -18.79 -31.23
C GLN A 16 -5.26 -17.37 -31.40
N LYS A 17 -6.32 -17.04 -30.64
CA LYS A 17 -6.71 -15.65 -30.43
C LYS A 17 -5.46 -14.94 -29.90
N THR A 18 -4.83 -14.13 -30.75
CA THR A 18 -3.80 -13.20 -30.34
C THR A 18 -4.38 -12.40 -29.19
N ALA A 19 -3.79 -12.54 -28.00
CA ALA A 19 -4.15 -11.70 -26.88
C ALA A 19 -3.96 -10.26 -27.34
N ARG A 20 -5.06 -9.53 -27.50
CA ARG A 20 -5.07 -8.13 -27.93
C ARG A 20 -4.10 -7.41 -26.99
N ALA A 21 -3.00 -6.86 -27.52
CA ALA A 21 -2.02 -6.15 -26.72
C ALA A 21 -2.76 -5.07 -25.92
N ARG A 22 -2.75 -5.17 -24.58
CA ARG A 22 -3.40 -4.16 -23.73
C ARG A 22 -2.78 -2.80 -24.05
N LYS A 23 -3.61 -1.80 -24.36
CA LYS A 23 -3.15 -0.43 -24.56
C LYS A 23 -2.47 0.03 -23.26
N ARG A 24 -1.23 0.51 -23.37
CA ARG A 24 -0.51 1.11 -22.24
C ARG A 24 -1.12 2.47 -21.94
N THR A 25 -1.21 2.81 -20.66
CA THR A 25 -1.64 4.15 -20.24
C THR A 25 -0.45 5.11 -20.37
N PRO A 26 -0.64 6.31 -20.95
CA PRO A 26 0.40 7.33 -21.01
C PRO A 26 0.96 7.65 -19.62
N SER A 27 2.22 8.07 -19.57
CA SER A 27 2.84 8.54 -18.32
C SER A 27 2.20 9.88 -17.91
N PRO A 28 1.88 10.08 -16.62
CA PRO A 28 1.41 11.38 -16.13
C PRO A 28 2.55 12.37 -15.84
N LEU A 29 3.81 11.96 -16.06
CA LEU A 29 4.98 12.77 -15.77
C LEU A 29 5.27 13.77 -16.89
N GLN A 30 5.68 14.97 -16.49
CA GLN A 30 6.07 16.05 -17.40
C GLN A 30 7.52 16.47 -17.17
N PRO A 31 8.21 17.00 -18.22
CA PRO A 31 7.78 16.98 -19.62
C PRO A 31 7.68 15.53 -20.17
N GLU A 32 7.15 15.36 -21.38
CA GLU A 32 7.25 14.05 -22.06
C GLU A 32 8.72 13.65 -22.17
N TRP A 33 9.01 12.38 -21.93
CA TRP A 33 10.38 11.88 -21.94
C TRP A 33 10.46 10.58 -22.72
N THR A 34 11.44 10.51 -23.62
CA THR A 34 11.69 9.31 -24.42
C THR A 34 12.84 8.52 -23.79
N PRO A 35 12.62 7.25 -23.43
CA PRO A 35 13.66 6.44 -22.84
C PRO A 35 14.80 6.21 -23.83
N PRO A 36 16.08 6.22 -23.39
CA PRO A 36 17.19 5.88 -24.26
C PRO A 36 17.02 4.48 -24.87
N PRO A 37 17.60 4.21 -26.06
CA PRO A 37 17.48 2.91 -26.69
C PRO A 37 18.12 1.81 -25.83
N ALA A 38 17.60 0.59 -25.95
CA ALA A 38 18.24 -0.59 -25.36
C ALA A 38 19.53 -0.90 -26.15
N ARG A 39 20.68 -0.82 -25.48
CA ARG A 39 22.02 -0.96 -26.10
C ARG A 39 22.76 -2.23 -25.69
N TYR A 40 22.34 -2.88 -24.60
CA TYR A 40 23.12 -3.96 -23.99
C TYR A 40 22.40 -5.32 -24.03
N GLY A 41 23.20 -6.39 -24.00
CA GLY A 41 22.78 -7.72 -23.59
C GLY A 41 22.68 -7.84 -22.06
N ILE A 42 22.37 -9.03 -21.56
CA ILE A 42 22.26 -9.31 -20.12
C ILE A 42 23.09 -10.53 -19.77
N GLY A 43 24.06 -10.35 -18.89
CA GLY A 43 24.77 -11.41 -18.19
C GLY A 43 24.23 -11.60 -16.77
N ILE A 44 24.58 -12.71 -16.13
CA ILE A 44 24.11 -13.03 -14.78
C ILE A 44 25.16 -13.77 -13.95
N HIS A 45 25.34 -13.34 -12.71
CA HIS A 45 26.02 -14.10 -11.66
C HIS A 45 25.00 -14.55 -10.62
N HIS A 46 24.90 -15.86 -10.39
CA HIS A 46 23.91 -16.43 -9.48
C HIS A 46 24.48 -16.67 -8.08
N ASN A 47 23.67 -16.44 -7.05
CA ASN A 47 23.96 -16.80 -5.65
C ASN A 47 25.32 -16.29 -5.14
N VAL A 48 25.71 -15.09 -5.57
CA VAL A 48 26.89 -14.40 -5.05
C VAL A 48 26.75 -14.26 -3.54
N ALA A 49 27.78 -14.70 -2.80
CA ALA A 49 27.82 -14.64 -1.36
C ALA A 49 28.20 -13.22 -0.92
N VAL A 50 27.36 -12.60 -0.10
CA VAL A 50 27.63 -11.30 0.50
C VAL A 50 27.71 -11.49 2.01
N ARG A 51 28.91 -11.29 2.58
CA ARG A 51 29.08 -11.32 4.03
C ARG A 51 28.76 -9.94 4.59
N VAL A 52 27.72 -9.85 5.40
CA VAL A 52 27.30 -8.61 6.08
C VAL A 52 28.05 -8.46 7.41
N SER A 53 27.87 -7.31 8.07
CA SER A 53 28.63 -6.85 9.24
C SER A 53 28.68 -7.85 10.41
N ASP A 54 27.59 -8.56 10.68
CA ASP A 54 27.51 -9.60 11.73
C ASP A 54 28.13 -10.95 11.31
N GLY A 55 28.70 -11.04 10.11
CA GLY A 55 29.30 -12.25 9.55
C GLY A 55 28.31 -13.17 8.84
N THR A 56 27.01 -12.89 8.87
CA THR A 56 25.99 -13.65 8.13
C THR A 56 26.24 -13.55 6.62
N VAL A 57 25.94 -14.63 5.90
CA VAL A 57 26.06 -14.65 4.44
C VAL A 57 24.69 -14.56 3.80
N LEU A 58 24.43 -13.44 3.13
CA LEU A 58 23.29 -13.24 2.24
C LEU A 58 23.63 -13.72 0.82
N ARG A 59 22.60 -14.01 0.02
CA ARG A 59 22.74 -14.46 -1.36
C ARG A 59 22.05 -13.50 -2.33
N ALA A 60 22.81 -13.08 -3.33
CA ALA A 60 22.33 -12.19 -4.38
C ALA A 60 22.52 -12.77 -5.78
N ASP A 61 21.57 -12.48 -6.67
CA ASP A 61 21.75 -12.61 -8.12
C ASP A 61 22.09 -11.23 -8.69
N ILE A 62 23.15 -11.16 -9.52
CA ILE A 62 23.63 -9.93 -10.15
C ILE A 62 23.41 -10.04 -11.65
N HIS A 63 22.51 -9.24 -12.19
CA HIS A 63 22.32 -9.09 -13.63
C HIS A 63 23.11 -7.87 -14.09
N TYR A 64 23.91 -8.01 -15.14
CA TYR A 64 24.80 -6.94 -15.60
C TYR A 64 24.76 -6.76 -17.11
N PRO A 65 25.02 -5.54 -17.62
CA PRO A 65 25.04 -5.28 -19.05
C PRO A 65 26.19 -6.02 -19.76
N THR A 66 25.90 -6.61 -20.91
CA THR A 66 26.90 -7.23 -21.80
C THR A 66 26.93 -6.57 -23.17
N VAL A 67 28.04 -6.73 -23.89
CA VAL A 67 28.13 -6.39 -25.31
C VAL A 67 27.28 -7.40 -26.10
N PRO A 68 26.23 -6.98 -26.83
CA PRO A 68 25.28 -7.91 -27.47
C PRO A 68 25.94 -8.95 -28.39
N GLU A 69 26.99 -8.55 -29.12
CA GLU A 69 27.65 -9.36 -30.14
C GLU A 69 28.54 -10.45 -29.53
N THR A 70 29.18 -10.17 -28.39
CA THR A 70 30.18 -11.07 -27.78
C THR A 70 29.69 -11.74 -26.50
N GLY A 71 28.66 -11.20 -25.86
CA GLY A 71 28.20 -11.62 -24.54
C GLY A 71 29.17 -11.27 -23.40
N ALA A 72 30.29 -10.60 -23.68
CA ALA A 72 31.25 -10.18 -22.66
C ALA A 72 30.69 -9.04 -21.80
N PRO A 73 31.10 -8.90 -20.53
CA PRO A 73 30.73 -7.75 -19.70
C PRO A 73 31.00 -6.42 -20.43
N ALA A 74 30.01 -5.54 -20.49
CA ALA A 74 30.18 -4.23 -21.13
C ALA A 74 31.08 -3.32 -20.26
N PRO A 75 31.90 -2.44 -20.85
CA PRO A 75 32.99 -1.73 -20.15
C PRO A 75 32.54 -0.69 -19.09
N GLY A 76 31.23 -0.43 -18.94
CA GLY A 76 30.70 0.47 -17.92
C GLY A 76 31.25 1.91 -17.99
N PRO A 77 31.21 2.67 -16.88
CA PRO A 77 30.60 2.31 -15.59
C PRO A 77 29.06 2.41 -15.63
N PHE A 78 28.37 1.63 -14.78
CA PHE A 78 26.91 1.56 -14.69
C PHE A 78 26.41 1.79 -13.26
N PRO A 79 25.32 2.52 -13.04
CA PRO A 79 24.64 2.54 -11.75
C PRO A 79 24.03 1.17 -11.38
N VAL A 80 23.85 0.94 -10.08
CA VAL A 80 23.30 -0.30 -9.54
C VAL A 80 21.89 -0.09 -9.01
N LEU A 81 20.96 -0.98 -9.35
CA LEU A 81 19.62 -1.04 -8.77
C LEU A 81 19.52 -2.26 -7.86
N LEU A 82 19.20 -2.02 -6.59
CA LEU A 82 19.13 -3.04 -5.54
C LEU A 82 17.68 -3.33 -5.16
N SER A 83 17.33 -4.61 -5.11
CA SER A 83 16.09 -5.11 -4.52
C SER A 83 16.41 -6.15 -3.46
N ILE A 84 15.73 -6.08 -2.31
CA ILE A 84 15.97 -6.96 -1.15
C ILE A 84 14.66 -7.66 -0.81
N THR A 85 14.54 -8.93 -1.19
CA THR A 85 13.26 -9.66 -1.22
C THR A 85 13.20 -10.78 -0.19
N PRO A 86 12.11 -10.91 0.58
CA PRO A 86 11.89 -12.07 1.44
C PRO A 86 11.19 -13.22 0.68
N TYR A 87 10.81 -13.00 -0.58
CA TYR A 87 9.97 -13.89 -1.37
C TYR A 87 10.77 -14.90 -2.22
N GLY A 88 12.08 -14.70 -2.31
CA GLY A 88 12.98 -15.48 -3.14
C GLY A 88 13.23 -14.85 -4.49
N LYS A 89 14.52 -14.60 -4.79
CA LYS A 89 15.01 -14.01 -6.04
C LYS A 89 14.71 -14.82 -7.33
N LYS A 90 14.10 -16.00 -7.22
CA LYS A 90 13.69 -16.86 -8.34
C LYS A 90 12.19 -17.16 -8.39
N ALA A 91 11.37 -16.47 -7.60
CA ALA A 91 9.93 -16.72 -7.52
C ALA A 91 9.27 -16.63 -8.92
N PRO A 92 8.46 -17.62 -9.34
CA PRO A 92 7.76 -17.57 -10.62
C PRO A 92 6.54 -16.63 -10.53
N PRO A 93 5.99 -16.17 -11.68
CA PRO A 93 4.69 -15.49 -11.68
C PRO A 93 3.60 -16.37 -11.03
N PRO A 94 2.64 -15.79 -10.28
CA PRO A 94 2.46 -14.36 -10.00
C PRO A 94 3.34 -13.83 -8.86
N ALA A 95 4.00 -14.71 -8.08
CA ALA A 95 4.85 -14.30 -6.97
C ALA A 95 6.00 -13.37 -7.40
N ALA A 96 6.48 -13.44 -8.65
CA ALA A 96 7.42 -12.47 -9.22
C ALA A 96 6.93 -11.00 -9.20
N GLN A 97 5.62 -10.76 -9.26
CA GLN A 97 5.08 -9.38 -9.28
C GLN A 97 5.31 -8.66 -7.96
N ILE A 98 5.26 -9.39 -6.84
CA ILE A 98 5.59 -8.88 -5.50
C ILE A 98 7.02 -9.22 -5.08
N GLY A 99 7.56 -10.29 -5.68
CA GLY A 99 8.83 -10.92 -5.37
C GLY A 99 10.06 -10.17 -5.85
N GLY A 100 9.87 -9.29 -6.83
CA GLY A 100 10.96 -8.79 -7.65
C GLY A 100 11.36 -9.80 -8.73
N GLY A 101 12.31 -9.40 -9.56
CA GLY A 101 12.81 -10.19 -10.68
C GLY A 101 13.64 -9.32 -11.61
N ALA A 102 14.53 -9.96 -12.37
CA ALA A 102 15.33 -9.26 -13.38
C ALA A 102 14.45 -8.34 -14.22
N THR A 103 14.86 -7.09 -14.38
CA THR A 103 14.16 -6.11 -15.21
C THR A 103 14.96 -5.85 -16.49
N PRO A 104 14.81 -6.70 -17.54
CA PRO A 104 15.52 -6.52 -18.81
C PRO A 104 15.39 -5.11 -19.40
N TYR A 105 14.28 -4.43 -19.14
CA TYR A 105 14.06 -3.07 -19.60
C TYR A 105 15.10 -2.09 -19.07
N LEU A 106 15.49 -2.22 -17.79
CA LEU A 106 16.48 -1.38 -17.12
C LEU A 106 17.90 -1.86 -17.44
N ILE A 107 18.17 -3.16 -17.34
CA ILE A 107 19.51 -3.73 -17.56
C ILE A 107 20.02 -3.43 -18.97
N ARG A 108 19.16 -3.61 -19.99
CA ARG A 108 19.52 -3.31 -21.39
C ARG A 108 19.76 -1.82 -21.66
N ARG A 109 19.48 -0.94 -20.70
CA ARG A 109 19.72 0.51 -20.73
C ARG A 109 20.82 0.95 -19.75
N GLY A 110 21.70 0.02 -19.40
CA GLY A 110 22.94 0.33 -18.69
C GLY A 110 22.76 0.43 -17.18
N TYR A 111 22.04 -0.53 -16.60
CA TYR A 111 21.97 -0.73 -15.15
C TYR A 111 22.49 -2.11 -14.78
N ILE A 112 23.25 -2.18 -13.70
CA ILE A 112 23.47 -3.44 -12.97
C ILE A 112 22.26 -3.62 -12.05
N GLU A 113 21.66 -4.80 -12.03
CA GLU A 113 20.54 -5.10 -11.13
C GLU A 113 20.93 -6.21 -10.16
N VAL A 114 20.84 -5.90 -8.87
CA VAL A 114 21.13 -6.80 -7.76
C VAL A 114 19.82 -7.17 -7.09
N MET A 115 19.58 -8.47 -6.93
CA MET A 115 18.46 -8.98 -6.15
C MET A 115 18.97 -9.89 -5.04
N ALA A 116 18.79 -9.47 -3.79
CA ALA A 116 19.25 -10.18 -2.61
C ALA A 116 18.09 -10.82 -1.86
N ASP A 117 18.27 -12.07 -1.41
CA ASP A 117 17.34 -12.71 -0.48
C ASP A 117 17.57 -12.13 0.93
N VAL A 118 16.48 -11.69 1.58
CA VAL A 118 16.50 -11.29 3.00
C VAL A 118 17.05 -12.43 3.86
N ARG A 119 17.78 -12.08 4.92
CA ARG A 119 18.20 -12.97 6.00
C ARG A 119 17.09 -13.97 6.40
N GLY A 120 17.46 -15.24 6.53
CA GLY A 120 16.53 -16.31 6.91
C GLY A 120 15.50 -16.68 5.83
N THR A 121 15.66 -16.18 4.59
CA THR A 121 14.79 -16.50 3.45
C THR A 121 15.60 -16.97 2.24
N GLY A 122 14.92 -17.48 1.20
CA GLY A 122 15.55 -17.86 -0.08
C GLY A 122 16.79 -18.75 0.10
N ALA A 123 17.94 -18.28 -0.40
CA ALA A 123 19.24 -18.94 -0.22
C ALA A 123 20.13 -18.28 0.86
N SER A 124 19.68 -17.22 1.52
CA SER A 124 20.40 -16.51 2.58
C SER A 124 20.42 -17.28 3.91
N GLY A 125 21.51 -17.08 4.66
CA GLY A 125 21.65 -17.58 6.03
C GLY A 125 20.93 -16.69 7.07
N GLY A 126 21.11 -17.01 8.35
CA GLY A 126 20.49 -16.29 9.48
C GLY A 126 19.03 -16.69 9.76
N SER A 127 18.39 -15.97 10.68
CA SER A 127 17.00 -16.15 11.12
C SER A 127 16.12 -15.01 10.64
N PHE A 128 14.88 -15.34 10.28
CA PHE A 128 13.91 -14.34 9.80
C PHE A 128 13.22 -13.64 10.97
N GLU A 129 13.25 -12.32 10.94
CA GLU A 129 12.45 -11.42 11.76
C GLU A 129 11.99 -10.27 10.86
N MET A 130 10.69 -10.07 10.73
CA MET A 130 10.12 -9.18 9.71
C MET A 130 10.58 -7.73 9.93
N LEU A 131 11.34 -7.18 8.98
CA LEU A 131 11.84 -5.79 9.00
C LEU A 131 12.54 -5.39 10.32
N GLY A 132 13.19 -6.34 11.02
CA GLY A 132 13.92 -6.05 12.24
C GLY A 132 15.18 -5.20 12.00
N ALA A 133 15.71 -4.59 13.06
CA ALA A 133 16.88 -3.70 13.00
C ALA A 133 18.10 -4.32 12.29
N VAL A 134 18.34 -5.62 12.48
CA VAL A 134 19.43 -6.33 11.80
C VAL A 134 19.21 -6.38 10.28
N GLN A 135 17.97 -6.50 9.80
CA GLN A 135 17.70 -6.45 8.36
C GLN A 135 17.89 -5.04 7.78
N VAL A 136 17.61 -4.00 8.56
CA VAL A 136 17.90 -2.63 8.16
C VAL A 136 19.41 -2.44 7.98
N GLN A 137 20.22 -2.95 8.92
CA GLN A 137 21.68 -2.95 8.79
C GLN A 137 22.16 -3.78 7.59
N ASP A 138 21.53 -4.93 7.30
CA ASP A 138 21.81 -5.71 6.08
C ASP A 138 21.59 -4.89 4.82
N GLY A 139 20.54 -4.05 4.80
CA GLY A 139 20.27 -3.12 3.72
C GLY A 139 21.42 -2.14 3.49
N VAL A 140 21.94 -1.54 4.57
CA VAL A 140 23.09 -0.63 4.53
C VAL A 140 24.35 -1.33 4.01
N ASP A 141 24.62 -2.55 4.50
CA ASP A 141 25.78 -3.35 4.08
C ASP A 141 25.68 -3.73 2.59
N LEU A 142 24.49 -4.11 2.13
CA LEU A 142 24.21 -4.43 0.72
C LEU A 142 24.34 -3.21 -0.19
N VAL A 143 23.86 -2.03 0.22
CA VAL A 143 24.05 -0.77 -0.50
C VAL A 143 25.54 -0.48 -0.70
N ASN A 144 26.32 -0.55 0.38
CA ASN A 144 27.76 -0.30 0.33
C ASN A 144 28.50 -1.32 -0.52
N TRP A 145 28.15 -2.61 -0.40
CA TRP A 145 28.73 -3.67 -1.21
C TRP A 145 28.38 -3.52 -2.70
N ALA A 146 27.11 -3.24 -3.02
CA ALA A 146 26.62 -3.10 -4.39
C ALA A 146 27.33 -1.96 -5.14
N ALA A 147 27.59 -0.84 -4.45
CA ALA A 147 28.31 0.30 -5.02
C ALA A 147 29.72 -0.06 -5.54
N ARG A 148 30.35 -1.12 -5.00
CA ARG A 148 31.72 -1.56 -5.34
C ARG A 148 31.78 -2.71 -6.34
N LEU A 149 30.65 -3.10 -6.94
CA LEU A 149 30.65 -4.15 -7.96
C LEU A 149 31.52 -3.77 -9.17
N PRO A 150 32.09 -4.76 -9.90
CA PRO A 150 32.81 -4.50 -11.14
C PRO A 150 31.95 -3.69 -12.12
N ASN A 151 32.56 -2.69 -12.73
CA ASN A 151 31.92 -1.77 -13.68
C ASN A 151 30.78 -0.93 -13.08
N SER A 152 30.67 -0.83 -11.75
CA SER A 152 29.75 0.10 -11.08
C SER A 152 30.26 1.55 -11.18
N ASN A 153 29.35 2.51 -11.28
CA ASN A 153 29.66 3.95 -11.15
C ASN A 153 29.65 4.45 -9.70
N GLY A 154 29.48 3.55 -8.73
CA GLY A 154 29.44 3.87 -7.30
C GLY A 154 28.10 4.37 -6.79
N ARG A 155 27.07 4.56 -7.65
CA ARG A 155 25.74 5.01 -7.23
C ARG A 155 24.74 3.85 -7.21
N VAL A 156 23.95 3.82 -6.15
CA VAL A 156 22.93 2.79 -5.92
C VAL A 156 21.56 3.46 -5.87
N GLY A 157 20.59 2.84 -6.54
CA GLY A 157 19.18 3.05 -6.28
C GLY A 157 18.54 1.79 -5.73
N MET A 158 17.39 1.92 -5.07
CA MET A 158 16.59 0.77 -4.65
C MET A 158 15.19 0.83 -5.24
N PHE A 159 14.58 -0.34 -5.48
CA PHE A 159 13.22 -0.43 -6.01
C PHE A 159 12.54 -1.73 -5.59
N GLY A 160 11.21 -1.72 -5.67
CA GLY A 160 10.39 -2.87 -5.34
C GLY A 160 9.06 -2.47 -4.72
N ILE A 161 8.21 -3.48 -4.53
CA ILE A 161 6.84 -3.34 -4.05
C ILE A 161 6.68 -3.95 -2.65
N SER A 162 5.70 -3.47 -1.88
CA SER A 162 5.28 -4.11 -0.62
C SER A 162 6.39 -4.11 0.42
N TYR A 163 6.75 -5.28 0.97
CA TYR A 163 7.91 -5.47 1.83
C TYR A 163 9.19 -4.82 1.29
N LEU A 164 9.48 -4.98 -0.01
CA LEU A 164 10.67 -4.37 -0.63
C LEU A 164 10.59 -2.84 -0.55
N ALA A 165 9.38 -2.27 -0.61
CA ALA A 165 9.14 -0.83 -0.53
C ALA A 165 9.28 -0.30 0.91
N ILE A 166 8.81 -1.03 1.92
CA ILE A 166 9.04 -0.66 3.32
C ILE A 166 10.53 -0.78 3.66
N ASN A 167 11.17 -1.87 3.22
CA ASN A 167 12.61 -2.07 3.39
C ASN A 167 13.43 -0.95 2.73
N GLN A 168 12.99 -0.41 1.59
CA GLN A 168 13.62 0.76 0.96
C GLN A 168 13.61 1.99 1.88
N LEU A 169 12.46 2.30 2.49
CA LEU A 169 12.34 3.45 3.39
C LEU A 169 13.25 3.29 4.62
N LEU A 170 13.20 2.12 5.27
CA LEU A 170 14.03 1.84 6.45
C LEU A 170 15.54 1.87 6.10
N THR A 171 15.93 1.28 4.98
CA THR A 171 17.34 1.31 4.52
C THR A 171 17.77 2.73 4.17
N ALA A 172 16.94 3.50 3.46
CA ALA A 172 17.25 4.87 3.06
C ALA A 172 17.36 5.84 4.25
N ALA A 173 16.69 5.54 5.36
CA ALA A 173 16.85 6.28 6.59
C ALA A 173 18.14 5.89 7.33
N ALA A 174 18.46 4.60 7.37
CA ALA A 174 19.61 4.09 8.10
C ALA A 174 20.97 4.30 7.40
N VAL A 175 20.97 4.67 6.12
CA VAL A 175 22.20 5.14 5.47
C VAL A 175 22.64 6.49 6.04
N GLY A 176 23.87 6.93 5.77
CA GLY A 176 24.31 8.30 6.08
C GLY A 176 24.25 9.23 4.85
N PRO A 177 24.49 10.54 5.01
CA PRO A 177 24.45 11.52 3.91
C PRO A 177 25.49 11.25 2.80
N ASP A 178 26.62 10.66 3.15
CA ASP A 178 27.69 10.29 2.18
C ASP A 178 27.46 8.91 1.53
N SER A 179 26.31 8.28 1.79
CA SER A 179 25.97 6.96 1.27
C SER A 179 25.94 6.91 -0.26
N PRO A 180 26.32 5.77 -0.88
CA PRO A 180 26.14 5.58 -2.31
C PRO A 180 24.66 5.47 -2.74
N LEU A 181 23.72 5.33 -1.80
CA LEU A 181 22.28 5.32 -2.11
C LEU A 181 21.79 6.73 -2.45
N LYS A 182 21.29 6.94 -3.67
CA LYS A 182 20.86 8.28 -4.14
C LYS A 182 19.37 8.39 -4.47
N ALA A 183 18.72 7.28 -4.79
CA ALA A 183 17.29 7.30 -5.13
C ALA A 183 16.59 5.96 -4.80
N ILE A 184 15.35 6.04 -4.35
CA ILE A 184 14.48 4.89 -4.12
C ILE A 184 13.15 5.03 -4.88
N PHE A 185 12.54 3.90 -5.23
CA PHE A 185 11.25 3.81 -5.91
C PHE A 185 10.32 2.83 -5.17
N PRO A 186 9.81 3.21 -3.98
CA PRO A 186 8.89 2.40 -3.19
C PRO A 186 7.47 2.35 -3.80
N VAL A 187 7.01 1.13 -4.11
CA VAL A 187 5.65 0.87 -4.60
C VAL A 187 4.82 0.19 -3.51
N MET A 188 3.64 0.72 -3.19
CA MET A 188 2.72 0.23 -2.15
C MET A 188 3.42 0.04 -0.78
N ALA A 189 4.13 1.07 -0.31
CA ALA A 189 4.80 1.07 1.00
C ALA A 189 3.84 1.54 2.12
N GLY A 190 3.86 0.83 3.25
CA GLY A 190 3.26 1.30 4.49
C GLY A 190 4.00 2.49 5.10
N ASN A 191 3.30 3.26 5.91
CA ASN A 191 3.84 4.30 6.79
C ASN A 191 4.02 3.75 8.22
N ASP A 192 3.03 2.99 8.69
CA ASP A 192 3.02 2.35 10.01
C ASP A 192 2.41 0.95 9.87
N PHE A 193 3.22 -0.10 9.96
CA PHE A 193 2.75 -1.47 9.72
C PHE A 193 1.65 -1.91 10.71
N TYR A 194 1.70 -1.45 11.97
CA TYR A 194 0.67 -1.77 12.97
C TYR A 194 -0.69 -1.26 12.54
N ARG A 195 -0.76 0.02 12.15
CA ARG A 195 -2.03 0.64 11.76
C ARG A 195 -2.42 0.29 10.33
N ASP A 196 -1.48 0.11 9.41
CA ASP A 196 -1.79 -0.02 7.97
C ASP A 196 -2.25 -1.43 7.63
N VAL A 197 -1.73 -2.46 8.32
CA VAL A 197 -1.96 -3.86 7.95
C VAL A 197 -2.48 -4.71 9.11
N VAL A 198 -1.91 -4.52 10.30
CA VAL A 198 -2.16 -5.44 11.41
C VAL A 198 -3.48 -5.15 12.09
N THR A 199 -3.82 -3.86 12.23
CA THR A 199 -5.02 -3.39 12.90
C THR A 199 -5.70 -2.28 12.12
N MET A 200 -7.01 -2.13 12.27
CA MET A 200 -7.77 -0.94 11.84
C MET A 200 -8.49 -0.39 13.06
N GLY A 201 -8.09 0.79 13.52
CA GLY A 201 -8.58 1.41 14.76
C GLY A 201 -8.54 0.48 15.98
N GLY A 202 -7.44 -0.26 16.14
CA GLY A 202 -7.26 -1.22 17.24
C GLY A 202 -7.87 -2.60 17.00
N VAL A 203 -8.64 -2.80 15.93
CA VAL A 203 -9.23 -4.11 15.61
C VAL A 203 -8.26 -4.96 14.77
N PRO A 204 -7.79 -6.13 15.23
CA PRO A 204 -6.80 -6.91 14.48
C PRO A 204 -7.33 -7.62 13.21
N HIS A 205 -6.46 -7.74 12.22
CA HIS A 205 -6.63 -8.50 10.97
C HIS A 205 -5.90 -9.86 11.00
N MET A 206 -5.97 -10.60 12.11
CA MET A 206 -5.11 -11.78 12.33
C MET A 206 -5.26 -12.91 11.30
N ARG A 207 -6.43 -13.03 10.65
CA ARG A 207 -6.63 -13.99 9.55
C ARG A 207 -5.79 -13.61 8.31
N THR A 208 -5.70 -12.32 8.02
CA THR A 208 -4.85 -11.77 6.94
C THR A 208 -3.38 -11.97 7.28
N VAL A 209 -2.95 -11.64 8.50
CA VAL A 209 -1.56 -11.86 8.96
C VAL A 209 -1.17 -13.34 8.88
N ARG A 210 -2.08 -14.25 9.25
CA ARG A 210 -1.89 -15.70 9.09
C ARG A 210 -1.69 -16.10 7.63
N ALA A 211 -2.45 -15.51 6.70
CA ALA A 211 -2.32 -15.78 5.27
C ALA A 211 -0.94 -15.32 4.76
N TYR A 212 -0.44 -14.16 5.20
CA TYR A 212 0.91 -13.69 4.86
C TYR A 212 1.99 -14.62 5.41
N GLY A 213 1.88 -15.07 6.66
CA GLY A 213 2.78 -16.07 7.24
C GLY A 213 2.81 -17.41 6.47
N ALA A 214 1.66 -17.81 5.91
CA ALA A 214 1.56 -19.01 5.08
C ALA A 214 2.30 -18.85 3.74
N VAL A 215 2.30 -17.64 3.15
CA VAL A 215 3.08 -17.34 1.93
C VAL A 215 4.57 -17.51 2.18
N TYR A 216 5.11 -16.97 3.28
CA TYR A 216 6.53 -17.16 3.63
C TYR A 216 6.88 -18.64 3.82
N SER A 217 6.01 -19.40 4.50
CA SER A 217 6.19 -20.83 4.71
C SER A 217 6.21 -21.62 3.40
N LEU A 218 5.34 -21.26 2.44
CA LEU A 218 5.30 -21.85 1.11
C LEU A 218 6.57 -21.51 0.31
N LEU A 219 6.97 -20.25 0.30
CA LEU A 219 8.14 -19.79 -0.44
C LEU A 219 9.44 -20.37 0.11
N ASN A 220 9.55 -20.60 1.41
CA ASN A 220 10.69 -21.31 1.99
C ASN A 220 10.81 -22.77 1.50
N LEU A 221 9.72 -23.42 1.07
CA LEU A 221 9.75 -24.74 0.44
C LEU A 221 10.06 -24.66 -1.06
N VAL A 222 9.42 -23.72 -1.77
CA VAL A 222 9.49 -23.61 -3.23
C VAL A 222 10.84 -23.06 -3.71
N ASN A 223 11.40 -22.06 -3.03
CA ASN A 223 12.61 -21.37 -3.47
C ASN A 223 13.83 -22.29 -3.56
N PRO A 224 14.13 -23.14 -2.56
CA PRO A 224 15.22 -24.11 -2.68
C PRO A 224 15.07 -25.04 -3.89
N VAL A 225 13.86 -25.52 -4.19
CA VAL A 225 13.60 -26.40 -5.35
C VAL A 225 13.89 -25.68 -6.67
N LEU A 226 13.52 -24.40 -6.78
CA LEU A 226 13.82 -23.57 -7.95
C LEU A 226 15.32 -23.30 -8.10
N GLU A 227 16.03 -23.13 -6.98
CA GLU A 227 17.48 -22.99 -6.95
C GLU A 227 18.20 -24.28 -7.36
N PHE A 228 17.67 -25.46 -6.99
CA PHE A 228 18.23 -26.76 -7.38
C PHE A 228 18.04 -27.09 -8.87
N THR A 229 16.96 -26.63 -9.49
CA THR A 229 16.60 -26.96 -10.87
C THR A 229 17.25 -26.04 -11.91
N ARG A 230 17.61 -24.80 -11.53
CA ARG A 230 18.30 -23.85 -12.42
C ARG A 230 19.82 -23.90 -12.21
N ARG A 231 20.54 -24.55 -13.14
CA ARG A 231 22.02 -24.67 -13.13
C ARG A 231 22.68 -23.29 -13.14
N GLY A 232 23.71 -23.10 -12.31
CA GLY A 232 24.64 -21.96 -12.31
C GLY A 232 26.08 -22.44 -12.05
N THR A 233 27.06 -21.56 -12.22
CA THR A 233 28.51 -21.87 -12.19
C THR A 233 29.16 -21.81 -10.80
N HIS A 234 28.41 -21.64 -9.71
CA HIS A 234 28.94 -21.44 -8.36
C HIS A 234 28.68 -22.60 -7.38
N GLU A 235 29.49 -22.65 -6.32
CA GLU A 235 29.42 -23.67 -5.26
C GLU A 235 28.01 -23.74 -4.64
N ARG A 236 27.40 -24.93 -4.66
CA ARG A 236 26.05 -25.15 -4.11
C ARG A 236 26.09 -24.81 -2.62
N PRO A 237 25.25 -23.89 -2.12
CA PRO A 237 25.32 -23.50 -0.71
C PRO A 237 25.09 -24.72 0.19
N ARG A 238 26.08 -25.06 1.03
CA ARG A 238 25.87 -25.99 2.16
C ARG A 238 24.78 -25.47 3.12
N ALA A 239 24.50 -24.17 3.09
CA ALA A 239 23.41 -23.49 3.81
C ALA A 239 21.98 -23.93 3.40
N GLY A 240 21.83 -24.78 2.37
CA GLY A 240 20.52 -25.21 1.84
C GLY A 240 20.14 -26.67 2.10
N GLY A 241 20.87 -27.39 2.97
CA GLY A 241 20.49 -28.78 3.33
C GLY A 241 19.06 -28.86 3.85
N LEU A 242 18.42 -30.03 3.70
CA LEU A 242 17.03 -30.26 4.15
C LEU A 242 16.82 -29.86 5.62
N ALA A 243 17.85 -30.02 6.47
CA ALA A 243 17.84 -29.59 7.87
C ALA A 243 17.71 -28.06 8.02
N THR A 244 18.46 -27.26 7.26
CA THR A 244 18.41 -25.79 7.33
C THR A 244 17.09 -25.24 6.80
N VAL A 245 16.58 -25.77 5.68
CA VAL A 245 15.25 -25.40 5.17
C VAL A 245 14.15 -25.71 6.19
N ARG A 246 14.25 -26.88 6.85
CA ARG A 246 13.33 -27.26 7.94
C ARG A 246 13.44 -26.33 9.13
N GLN A 247 14.65 -25.93 9.54
CA GLN A 247 14.87 -24.98 10.64
C GLN A 247 14.28 -23.61 10.31
N ARG A 248 14.65 -23.00 9.18
CA ARG A 248 14.08 -21.70 8.76
C ARG A 248 12.56 -21.72 8.69
N GLY A 249 11.99 -22.81 8.19
CA GLY A 249 10.54 -22.98 8.15
C GLY A 249 9.92 -23.10 9.55
N ARG A 250 10.62 -23.67 10.53
CA ARG A 250 10.17 -23.66 11.93
C ARG A 250 10.22 -22.25 12.50
N ASP A 251 11.32 -21.53 12.30
CA ASP A 251 11.53 -20.18 12.82
C ASP A 251 10.47 -19.20 12.28
N GLN A 252 10.23 -19.21 10.95
CA GLN A 252 9.20 -18.39 10.32
C GLN A 252 7.79 -18.72 10.86
N ARG A 253 7.44 -20.00 10.98
CA ARG A 253 6.14 -20.40 11.53
C ARG A 253 6.01 -20.03 13.00
N GLN A 254 7.08 -20.13 13.77
CA GLN A 254 7.10 -19.76 15.18
C GLN A 254 6.91 -18.25 15.36
N TYR A 255 7.58 -17.43 14.55
CA TYR A 255 7.42 -15.98 14.54
C TYR A 255 5.95 -15.58 14.35
N PHE A 256 5.34 -15.97 13.22
CA PHE A 256 3.94 -15.60 12.96
C PHE A 256 2.96 -16.23 13.94
N ARG A 257 3.17 -17.49 14.37
CA ARG A 257 2.27 -18.13 15.34
C ARG A 257 2.30 -17.42 16.69
N SER A 258 3.49 -17.04 17.16
CA SER A 258 3.63 -16.36 18.46
C SER A 258 2.98 -14.98 18.41
N MET A 259 3.29 -14.20 17.37
CA MET A 259 2.65 -12.89 17.13
C MET A 259 1.12 -13.00 17.08
N ILE A 260 0.58 -13.93 16.28
CA ILE A 260 -0.88 -14.08 16.12
C ILE A 260 -1.54 -14.56 17.41
N SER A 261 -0.92 -15.50 18.13
CA SER A 261 -1.46 -16.04 19.38
C SER A 261 -1.50 -14.96 20.45
N ASP A 262 -0.41 -14.21 20.58
CA ASP A 262 -0.29 -13.10 21.53
C ASP A 262 -1.35 -12.04 21.24
N ALA A 263 -1.44 -11.54 19.99
CA ALA A 263 -2.46 -10.57 19.58
C ALA A 263 -3.88 -11.06 19.81
N ALA A 264 -4.19 -12.31 19.42
CA ALA A 264 -5.53 -12.89 19.59
C ALA A 264 -5.97 -12.96 21.05
N SER A 265 -5.01 -13.14 21.97
CA SER A 265 -5.25 -13.17 23.43
C SER A 265 -5.29 -11.79 24.10
N GLY A 266 -5.05 -10.70 23.35
CA GLY A 266 -4.92 -9.36 23.92
C GLY A 266 -3.54 -9.09 24.54
N GLY A 267 -2.52 -9.83 24.10
CA GLY A 267 -1.11 -9.64 24.42
C GLY A 267 -0.51 -8.39 23.77
N ASP A 268 0.79 -8.24 23.85
CA ASP A 268 1.48 -6.98 23.49
C ASP A 268 1.40 -6.69 22.00
N THR A 269 1.39 -7.72 21.14
CA THR A 269 1.24 -7.53 19.69
C THR A 269 -0.18 -7.13 19.27
N ALA A 270 -1.16 -7.10 20.18
CA ALA A 270 -2.48 -6.51 19.91
C ALA A 270 -2.44 -4.97 19.94
N PHE A 271 -1.46 -4.39 20.62
CA PHE A 271 -1.36 -2.95 20.85
C PHE A 271 -0.21 -2.35 20.07
N ASP A 272 -0.29 -1.04 19.88
CA ASP A 272 0.80 -0.23 19.40
C ASP A 272 1.90 -0.15 20.47
N GLY A 273 3.13 -0.55 20.15
CA GLY A 273 4.19 -0.67 21.14
C GLY A 273 5.50 -1.22 20.57
N PRO A 274 6.49 -1.54 21.44
CA PRO A 274 7.88 -1.77 21.03
C PRO A 274 8.10 -2.85 19.97
N PHE A 275 7.21 -3.85 19.90
CA PHE A 275 7.26 -4.87 18.85
C PHE A 275 7.11 -4.27 17.44
N TRP A 276 6.37 -3.18 17.29
CA TRP A 276 6.06 -2.54 16.01
C TRP A 276 7.03 -1.44 15.60
N ASP A 277 7.86 -0.94 16.51
CA ASP A 277 8.75 0.22 16.28
C ASP A 277 9.69 0.00 15.09
N THR A 278 10.24 -1.20 14.91
CA THR A 278 11.16 -1.49 13.79
C THR A 278 10.45 -1.57 12.43
N MET A 279 9.11 -1.64 12.41
CA MET A 279 8.29 -1.73 11.21
C MET A 279 7.58 -0.40 10.88
N ARG A 280 7.96 0.67 11.56
CA ARG A 280 7.32 1.98 11.45
C ARG A 280 8.17 2.93 10.61
N ALA A 281 7.84 3.04 9.33
CA ALA A 281 8.54 3.96 8.43
C ALA A 281 8.36 5.42 8.87
N SER A 282 7.21 5.81 9.43
CA SER A 282 6.90 7.19 9.84
C SER A 282 7.96 7.84 10.72
N ASP A 283 8.63 7.04 11.55
CA ASP A 283 9.59 7.55 12.54
C ASP A 283 10.95 7.86 11.92
N VAL A 284 11.25 7.32 10.75
CA VAL A 284 12.57 7.39 10.12
C VAL A 284 12.59 8.18 8.81
N LEU A 285 11.43 8.66 8.33
CA LEU A 285 11.34 9.48 7.11
C LEU A 285 12.19 10.76 7.15
N PRO A 286 12.30 11.50 8.28
CA PRO A 286 13.17 12.67 8.35
C PRO A 286 14.64 12.36 8.03
N ASP A 287 15.12 11.18 8.41
CA ASP A 287 16.50 10.76 8.13
C ASP A 287 16.73 10.54 6.63
N ILE A 288 15.71 10.10 5.88
CA ILE A 288 15.79 9.99 4.41
C ILE A 288 16.04 11.36 3.77
N ALA A 289 15.34 12.40 4.26
CA ALA A 289 15.53 13.76 3.79
C ALA A 289 16.90 14.32 4.20
N HIS A 290 17.35 14.05 5.43
CA HIS A 290 18.70 14.37 5.89
C HIS A 290 19.78 13.72 5.00
N ASN A 291 19.59 12.45 4.65
CA ASN A 291 20.48 11.69 3.78
C ASN A 291 20.43 12.09 2.30
N GLN A 292 19.55 13.03 1.93
CA GLN A 292 19.38 13.52 0.56
C GLN A 292 19.05 12.42 -0.46
N VAL A 293 18.32 11.39 -0.03
CA VAL A 293 17.86 10.30 -0.91
C VAL A 293 16.56 10.73 -1.59
N ALA A 294 16.52 10.66 -2.92
CA ALA A 294 15.32 10.97 -3.69
C ALA A 294 14.30 9.81 -3.61
N VAL A 295 13.03 10.11 -3.37
CA VAL A 295 11.94 9.13 -3.18
C VAL A 295 10.84 9.31 -4.25
N PHE A 296 10.56 8.26 -5.02
CA PHE A 296 9.37 8.20 -5.88
C PHE A 296 8.37 7.18 -5.31
N LEU A 297 7.30 7.69 -4.70
CA LEU A 297 6.23 6.90 -4.10
C LEU A 297 5.18 6.51 -5.15
N VAL A 298 4.73 5.25 -5.10
CA VAL A 298 3.54 4.80 -5.82
C VAL A 298 2.61 4.13 -4.82
N GLY A 299 1.34 4.52 -4.76
CA GLY A 299 0.33 3.92 -3.88
C GLY A 299 -1.01 3.68 -4.59
N GLY A 300 -1.98 3.11 -3.87
CA GLY A 300 -3.29 2.77 -4.41
C GLY A 300 -4.43 3.03 -3.44
N TRP A 301 -5.56 3.54 -3.94
CA TRP A 301 -6.76 3.82 -3.14
C TRP A 301 -7.50 2.56 -2.67
N HIS A 302 -7.21 1.41 -3.28
CA HIS A 302 -7.71 0.10 -2.85
C HIS A 302 -6.60 -0.77 -2.23
N ASP A 303 -5.41 -0.22 -2.02
CA ASP A 303 -4.25 -0.96 -1.52
C ASP A 303 -4.40 -1.35 -0.05
N ALA A 304 -3.69 -2.40 0.39
CA ALA A 304 -3.60 -2.73 1.82
C ALA A 304 -2.91 -1.62 2.62
N PHE A 305 -1.94 -0.92 2.03
CA PHE A 305 -1.24 0.23 2.60
C PHE A 305 -1.84 1.56 2.14
N GLN A 306 -3.17 1.62 1.99
CA GLN A 306 -3.92 2.74 1.41
C GLN A 306 -3.48 4.13 1.90
N ARG A 307 -3.11 4.23 3.18
CA ARG A 307 -2.71 5.49 3.84
C ARG A 307 -1.24 5.79 3.72
N GLY A 308 -0.42 4.78 3.47
CA GLY A 308 1.03 4.85 3.60
C GLY A 308 1.65 5.88 2.67
N ALA A 309 1.35 5.79 1.38
CA ALA A 309 1.92 6.67 0.36
C ALA A 309 1.63 8.18 0.58
N PRO A 310 0.39 8.65 0.81
CA PRO A 310 0.13 10.06 1.08
C PRO A 310 0.77 10.55 2.40
N LEU A 311 0.77 9.74 3.47
CA LEU A 311 1.42 10.12 4.73
C LEU A 311 2.95 10.16 4.59
N ASN A 312 3.55 9.22 3.87
CA ASN A 312 4.98 9.22 3.57
C ASN A 312 5.37 10.45 2.76
N TYR A 313 4.56 10.84 1.78
CA TYR A 313 4.76 12.06 0.99
C TYR A 313 4.77 13.31 1.87
N THR A 314 3.73 13.49 2.70
CA THR A 314 3.61 14.63 3.63
C THR A 314 4.81 14.73 4.57
N ALA A 315 5.20 13.62 5.20
CA ALA A 315 6.30 13.60 6.15
C ALA A 315 7.65 13.92 5.49
N LEU A 316 7.91 13.40 4.29
CA LEU A 316 9.13 13.70 3.55
C LEU A 316 9.19 15.18 3.12
N GLN A 317 8.09 15.73 2.56
CA GLN A 317 8.06 17.15 2.18
C GLN A 317 8.20 18.08 3.38
N ASN A 318 7.56 17.75 4.50
CA ASN A 318 7.74 18.49 5.75
C ASN A 318 9.19 18.43 6.24
N ALA A 319 9.83 17.26 6.22
CA ALA A 319 11.22 17.12 6.61
C ALA A 319 12.16 17.97 5.73
N TYR A 320 11.96 17.99 4.41
CA TYR A 320 12.73 18.84 3.49
C TYR A 320 12.53 20.34 3.72
N THR A 321 11.41 20.75 4.33
CA THR A 321 11.10 22.15 4.64
C THR A 321 11.29 22.50 6.12
N GLY A 322 11.86 21.60 6.92
CA GLY A 322 12.10 21.84 8.35
C GLY A 322 10.82 21.87 9.21
N ARG A 323 9.72 21.30 8.71
CA ARG A 323 8.44 21.18 9.42
C ARG A 323 8.34 19.84 10.15
N PRO A 324 7.51 19.73 11.21
CA PRO A 324 7.25 18.46 11.87
C PRO A 324 6.72 17.40 10.87
N PRO A 325 7.31 16.19 10.79
CA PRO A 325 6.94 15.19 9.78
C PRO A 325 5.50 14.68 9.93
N ASN A 326 4.96 14.66 11.16
CA ASN A 326 3.61 14.17 11.42
C ASN A 326 2.52 15.24 11.28
N ALA A 327 2.87 16.51 11.05
CA ALA A 327 1.91 17.58 10.81
C ALA A 327 1.34 17.52 9.38
N PRO A 328 0.14 18.07 9.11
CA PRO A 328 -0.29 18.30 7.75
C PRO A 328 0.65 19.29 7.04
N MET A 329 0.77 19.17 5.71
CA MET A 329 1.41 20.23 4.91
C MET A 329 0.59 21.51 5.00
N VAL A 330 1.26 22.66 4.96
CA VAL A 330 0.60 23.97 4.81
C VAL A 330 0.34 24.23 3.33
N PRO A 331 -0.86 24.71 2.94
CA PRO A 331 -1.16 25.06 1.56
C PRO A 331 -0.10 25.98 0.93
N GLY A 332 0.43 25.59 -0.23
CA GLY A 332 1.42 26.36 -0.97
C GLY A 332 2.82 26.38 -0.35
N GLN A 333 3.13 25.49 0.60
CA GLN A 333 4.48 25.37 1.12
C GLN A 333 5.46 24.93 0.02
N PRO A 334 6.75 25.29 0.09
CA PRO A 334 7.75 24.79 -0.86
C PRO A 334 7.79 23.26 -0.88
N VAL A 335 7.98 22.67 -2.06
CA VAL A 335 8.11 21.22 -2.25
C VAL A 335 9.49 20.88 -2.81
N SER A 336 10.05 19.76 -2.39
CA SER A 336 11.28 19.22 -2.95
C SER A 336 10.99 18.39 -4.21
N ASP A 337 11.79 18.58 -5.26
CA ASP A 337 11.78 17.76 -6.48
C ASP A 337 12.19 16.31 -6.22
N ARG A 338 12.87 16.07 -5.09
CA ARG A 338 13.30 14.76 -4.62
C ARG A 338 12.14 13.87 -4.18
N VAL A 339 10.92 14.39 -4.01
CA VAL A 339 9.77 13.60 -3.56
C VAL A 339 8.66 13.69 -4.59
N GLN A 340 8.30 12.55 -5.18
CA GLN A 340 7.19 12.42 -6.13
C GLN A 340 6.18 11.38 -5.62
N LEU A 341 4.90 11.57 -5.91
CA LEU A 341 3.83 10.63 -5.54
C LEU A 341 2.91 10.36 -6.74
N ILE A 342 2.71 9.07 -7.04
CA ILE A 342 1.63 8.60 -7.91
C ILE A 342 0.63 7.78 -7.11
N MET A 343 -0.66 8.12 -7.21
CA MET A 343 -1.77 7.33 -6.65
C MET A 343 -2.74 6.90 -7.75
N GLY A 344 -3.34 5.73 -7.61
CA GLY A 344 -4.39 5.29 -8.54
C GLY A 344 -5.41 4.36 -7.89
N PRO A 345 -6.48 3.99 -8.60
CA PRO A 345 -7.53 3.10 -8.09
C PRO A 345 -7.08 1.63 -8.10
N TRP A 346 -5.92 1.36 -7.50
CA TRP A 346 -5.22 0.08 -7.60
C TRP A 346 -5.29 -0.68 -6.28
N TYR A 347 -5.42 -2.00 -6.42
CA TYR A 347 -5.06 -2.93 -5.36
C TYR A 347 -3.56 -3.19 -5.37
N HIS A 348 -3.08 -3.80 -4.28
CA HIS A 348 -1.68 -4.16 -4.06
C HIS A 348 -1.06 -4.93 -5.22
N VAL A 349 -1.78 -5.93 -5.75
CA VAL A 349 -1.42 -6.67 -6.95
C VAL A 349 -2.45 -6.38 -8.03
N SER A 350 -2.06 -5.57 -9.00
CA SER A 350 -2.89 -5.19 -10.14
C SER A 350 -2.00 -4.87 -11.35
N ASP A 351 -2.58 -4.58 -12.51
CA ASP A 351 -1.83 -4.12 -13.67
C ASP A 351 -1.60 -2.60 -13.69
N LEU A 352 -1.93 -1.91 -12.59
CA LEU A 352 -1.78 -0.47 -12.39
C LEU A 352 -2.38 0.33 -13.56
N ASP A 353 -3.54 -0.14 -14.06
CA ASP A 353 -4.22 0.36 -15.26
C ASP A 353 -3.29 0.48 -16.48
N GLY A 354 -2.35 -0.45 -16.64
CA GLY A 354 -1.42 -0.45 -17.78
C GLY A 354 -0.33 0.62 -17.72
N LEU A 355 -0.09 1.22 -16.56
CA LEU A 355 1.02 2.15 -16.34
C LEU A 355 2.36 1.46 -16.59
N HIS A 356 3.24 2.07 -17.38
CA HIS A 356 4.54 1.48 -17.70
C HIS A 356 5.54 1.67 -16.57
N MET A 357 5.43 0.88 -15.49
CA MET A 357 6.23 1.03 -14.27
C MET A 357 7.75 1.09 -14.52
N HIS A 358 8.29 0.19 -15.33
CA HIS A 358 9.74 0.19 -15.62
C HIS A 358 10.21 1.46 -16.36
N ALA A 359 9.35 2.17 -17.10
CA ALA A 359 9.71 3.42 -17.76
C ALA A 359 9.76 4.58 -16.75
N LEU A 360 8.86 4.57 -15.75
CA LEU A 360 8.90 5.55 -14.64
C LEU A 360 10.14 5.35 -13.79
N GLN A 361 10.43 4.10 -13.42
CA GLN A 361 11.65 3.73 -12.69
C GLN A 361 12.90 4.14 -13.47
N LEU A 362 12.96 3.85 -14.78
CA LEU A 362 14.08 4.24 -15.62
C LEU A 362 14.29 5.75 -15.61
N ARG A 363 13.23 6.55 -15.83
CA ARG A 363 13.31 8.01 -15.83
C ARG A 363 13.82 8.52 -14.49
N TRP A 364 13.24 8.04 -13.39
CA TRP A 364 13.65 8.43 -12.04
C TRP A 364 15.12 8.12 -11.77
N PHE A 365 15.56 6.91 -12.10
CA PHE A 365 16.94 6.50 -11.88
C PHE A 365 17.92 7.18 -12.84
N ASP A 366 17.54 7.45 -14.09
CA ASP A 366 18.40 8.20 -15.02
C ASP A 366 18.66 9.62 -14.48
N ARG A 367 17.64 10.27 -13.89
CA ARG A 367 17.78 11.59 -13.26
C ARG A 367 18.78 11.62 -12.11
N TRP A 368 18.74 10.64 -11.21
CA TRP A 368 19.49 10.67 -9.93
C TRP A 368 20.76 9.81 -9.90
N LEU A 369 20.84 8.76 -10.72
CA LEU A 369 21.97 7.84 -10.76
C LEU A 369 22.89 8.06 -11.97
N LYS A 370 22.43 8.80 -12.99
CA LYS A 370 23.22 9.17 -14.17
C LYS A 370 23.33 10.67 -14.41
N ASP A 371 22.73 11.49 -13.54
CA ASP A 371 22.63 12.95 -13.71
C ASP A 371 22.01 13.38 -15.05
N ASP A 372 21.09 12.57 -15.59
CA ASP A 372 20.41 12.89 -16.84
C ASP A 372 19.38 14.01 -16.61
N ALA A 373 19.77 15.24 -16.94
CA ALA A 373 18.88 16.41 -16.84
C ALA A 373 17.63 16.27 -17.73
N SER A 374 17.69 15.52 -18.83
CA SER A 374 16.50 15.31 -19.69
C SER A 374 15.41 14.49 -18.98
N ALA A 375 15.80 13.68 -17.99
CA ALA A 375 14.89 12.83 -17.23
C ALA A 375 14.19 13.58 -16.07
N GLU A 376 14.47 14.87 -15.88
CA GLU A 376 13.84 15.73 -14.87
C GLU A 376 12.30 15.63 -14.90
N VAL A 377 11.68 15.56 -13.72
CA VAL A 377 10.22 15.57 -13.56
C VAL A 377 9.82 16.93 -13.02
N THR A 378 9.05 17.68 -13.80
CA THR A 378 8.59 19.03 -13.46
C THR A 378 7.09 19.06 -13.15
N GLY A 379 6.62 20.18 -12.62
CA GLY A 379 5.20 20.39 -12.29
C GLY A 379 4.82 19.81 -10.93
N ALA A 380 3.53 19.60 -10.72
CA ALA A 380 3.00 19.18 -9.44
C ALA A 380 3.53 17.78 -9.02
N PRO A 381 4.08 17.61 -7.81
CA PRO A 381 4.71 16.37 -7.37
C PRO A 381 3.73 15.24 -7.07
N ILE A 382 2.46 15.53 -6.77
CA ILE A 382 1.41 14.53 -6.60
C ILE A 382 0.63 14.42 -7.90
N ARG A 383 0.49 13.19 -8.39
CA ARG A 383 -0.37 12.83 -9.52
C ARG A 383 -1.28 11.69 -9.10
N PHE A 384 -2.57 11.83 -9.28
CA PHE A 384 -3.49 10.75 -8.93
C PHE A 384 -4.60 10.53 -9.94
N ARG A 385 -5.04 9.27 -10.03
CA ARG A 385 -6.31 8.92 -10.67
C ARG A 385 -7.32 8.58 -9.58
N ALA A 386 -8.50 9.19 -9.65
CA ALA A 386 -9.58 8.89 -8.73
C ALA A 386 -10.25 7.55 -9.08
N ILE A 387 -10.79 6.86 -8.07
CA ILE A 387 -11.77 5.78 -8.28
C ILE A 387 -12.92 6.35 -9.11
N GLY A 388 -13.34 5.61 -10.15
CA GLY A 388 -14.37 6.06 -11.08
C GLY A 388 -13.88 6.92 -12.25
N SER A 389 -12.60 7.35 -12.28
CA SER A 389 -12.07 8.22 -13.34
C SER A 389 -10.86 7.64 -14.09
N SER A 390 -10.77 7.94 -15.39
CA SER A 390 -9.57 7.71 -16.21
C SER A 390 -8.60 8.90 -16.24
N GLU A 391 -9.02 10.05 -15.72
CA GLU A 391 -8.24 11.30 -15.78
C GLU A 391 -7.18 11.38 -14.67
N TRP A 392 -6.08 12.06 -14.98
CA TRP A 392 -5.01 12.37 -14.03
C TRP A 392 -5.20 13.75 -13.45
N PHE A 393 -5.35 13.80 -12.13
CA PHE A 393 -5.36 14.99 -11.32
C PHE A 393 -3.96 15.26 -10.76
N GLN A 394 -3.64 16.52 -10.54
CA GLN A 394 -2.35 17.00 -10.05
C GLN A 394 -2.55 17.90 -8.82
N ALA A 395 -1.68 17.73 -7.83
CA ALA A 395 -1.68 18.51 -6.59
C ALA A 395 -0.25 18.69 -6.04
N GLN A 396 -0.07 19.68 -5.17
CA GLN A 396 1.22 19.96 -4.52
C GLN A 396 1.25 19.48 -3.07
N ASP A 397 0.19 19.76 -2.33
CA ASP A 397 0.12 19.53 -0.89
C ASP A 397 -0.81 18.38 -0.53
N TYR A 398 -0.54 17.73 0.61
CA TYR A 398 -1.46 16.79 1.22
C TYR A 398 -1.58 17.07 2.74
N PRO A 399 -2.81 17.21 3.29
CA PRO A 399 -4.12 17.09 2.64
C PRO A 399 -4.35 18.16 1.55
N PHE A 400 -5.18 17.83 0.55
CA PHE A 400 -5.36 18.67 -0.65
C PHE A 400 -6.12 19.97 -0.32
N PRO A 401 -5.52 21.16 -0.47
CA PRO A 401 -6.19 22.44 -0.22
C PRO A 401 -7.38 22.69 -1.16
N GLU A 402 -7.37 22.06 -2.34
CA GLU A 402 -8.45 22.11 -3.32
C GLU A 402 -9.73 21.40 -2.82
N ALA A 403 -9.61 20.50 -1.83
CA ALA A 403 -10.72 19.74 -1.28
C ALA A 403 -11.15 20.28 0.09
N ARG A 404 -12.33 20.91 0.11
CA ARG A 404 -12.89 21.53 1.31
C ARG A 404 -13.44 20.47 2.26
N PRO A 405 -12.99 20.42 3.53
CA PRO A 405 -13.63 19.62 4.56
C PRO A 405 -15.10 20.04 4.71
N THR A 406 -16.01 19.13 4.36
CA THR A 406 -17.46 19.35 4.38
C THR A 406 -18.07 18.44 5.43
N ARG A 407 -18.72 19.05 6.42
CA ARG A 407 -19.40 18.33 7.50
C ARG A 407 -20.82 17.96 7.08
N LEU A 408 -21.17 16.69 7.27
CA LEU A 408 -22.49 16.13 7.01
C LEU A 408 -22.99 15.41 8.26
N TYR A 409 -24.12 15.83 8.80
CA TYR A 409 -24.70 15.29 10.03
C TYR A 409 -25.52 14.03 9.77
N LEU A 410 -25.39 13.05 10.66
CA LEU A 410 -26.23 11.86 10.66
C LEU A 410 -27.62 12.25 11.18
N ALA A 411 -28.62 12.20 10.31
CA ALA A 411 -29.99 12.62 10.63
C ALA A 411 -30.97 11.43 10.62
N GLU A 412 -32.10 11.61 11.32
CA GLU A 412 -33.21 10.65 11.31
C GLU A 412 -33.64 10.30 9.87
N GLY A 413 -34.14 9.09 9.67
CA GLY A 413 -34.53 8.62 8.33
C GLY A 413 -33.35 8.22 7.44
N GLY A 414 -32.13 8.16 7.97
CA GLY A 414 -30.95 7.67 7.25
C GLY A 414 -30.39 8.69 6.25
N GLN A 415 -30.38 9.97 6.63
CA GLN A 415 -29.87 11.05 5.80
C GLN A 415 -28.50 11.55 6.28
N LEU A 416 -27.66 11.96 5.34
CA LEU A 416 -26.51 12.83 5.58
C LEU A 416 -26.93 14.27 5.23
N ALA A 417 -27.15 15.08 6.25
CA ALA A 417 -27.66 16.45 6.12
C ALA A 417 -26.54 17.49 6.25
N ALA A 418 -26.67 18.62 5.56
CA ALA A 418 -25.69 19.71 5.66
C ALA A 418 -25.77 20.45 7.01
N GLU A 419 -26.97 20.50 7.61
CA GLU A 419 -27.24 21.14 8.88
C GLU A 419 -27.73 20.11 9.91
N PRO A 420 -27.42 20.27 11.21
CA PRO A 420 -27.92 19.37 12.24
C PRO A 420 -29.41 19.63 12.50
N ALA A 421 -30.17 18.57 12.79
CA ALA A 421 -31.53 18.73 13.28
C ALA A 421 -31.52 19.36 14.68
N THR A 422 -32.48 20.24 14.97
CA THR A 422 -32.64 20.83 16.31
C THR A 422 -33.04 19.78 17.33
N ASP A 423 -33.93 18.86 16.94
CA ASP A 423 -34.39 17.78 17.79
C ASP A 423 -33.34 16.68 17.88
N GLN A 424 -33.10 16.20 19.09
CA GLN A 424 -32.20 15.07 19.32
C GLN A 424 -32.97 13.75 19.17
N THR A 425 -32.49 12.87 18.29
CA THR A 425 -32.96 11.49 18.16
C THR A 425 -31.80 10.50 18.35
N GLU A 426 -32.12 9.21 18.46
CA GLU A 426 -31.13 8.13 18.61
C GLU A 426 -31.32 7.03 17.57
N ALA A 427 -30.24 6.65 16.88
CA ALA A 427 -30.18 5.42 16.10
C ALA A 427 -29.60 4.29 16.96
N THR A 428 -30.20 3.10 16.89
CA THR A 428 -29.72 1.93 17.62
C THR A 428 -28.90 1.03 16.70
N LEU A 429 -27.67 0.72 17.09
CA LEU A 429 -26.82 -0.29 16.46
C LEU A 429 -26.56 -1.43 17.43
N ARG A 430 -26.84 -2.67 17.02
CA ARG A 430 -26.58 -3.86 17.83
C ARG A 430 -25.28 -4.52 17.40
N TYR A 431 -24.48 -4.97 18.37
CA TYR A 431 -23.27 -5.72 18.10
C TYR A 431 -23.60 -7.07 17.45
N ALA A 432 -23.02 -7.29 16.29
CA ALA A 432 -23.12 -8.54 15.54
C ALA A 432 -21.74 -9.16 15.42
N VAL A 433 -21.60 -10.37 15.99
CA VAL A 433 -20.33 -11.13 15.94
C VAL A 433 -19.91 -11.46 14.51
N ARG A 434 -20.89 -11.63 13.62
CA ARG A 434 -20.69 -11.89 12.19
C ARG A 434 -21.76 -11.14 11.40
N GLY A 435 -21.34 -10.52 10.31
CA GLY A 435 -22.23 -10.01 9.29
C GLY A 435 -21.98 -10.65 7.93
N PRO A 436 -22.62 -10.13 6.87
CA PRO A 436 -22.32 -10.51 5.49
C PRO A 436 -20.84 -10.32 5.13
N VAL A 437 -20.38 -11.05 4.11
CA VAL A 437 -19.03 -10.86 3.56
C VAL A 437 -18.91 -9.44 2.99
N SER A 438 -17.88 -8.72 3.41
CA SER A 438 -17.43 -7.46 2.83
C SER A 438 -16.44 -7.79 1.71
N GLY A 439 -16.87 -7.72 0.46
CA GLY A 439 -16.03 -8.15 -0.66
C GLY A 439 -14.93 -7.13 -1.01
N ARG A 440 -15.12 -5.82 -0.78
CA ARG A 440 -14.06 -4.81 -0.90
C ARG A 440 -12.94 -5.09 0.11
N SER A 441 -13.32 -5.33 1.36
CA SER A 441 -12.36 -5.77 2.39
C SER A 441 -11.69 -7.09 2.00
N LEU A 442 -12.46 -8.05 1.48
CA LEU A 442 -11.93 -9.31 0.96
C LEU A 442 -10.86 -9.11 -0.11
N GLU A 443 -11.13 -8.28 -1.13
CA GLU A 443 -10.15 -7.99 -2.18
C GLU A 443 -8.95 -7.20 -1.64
N GLN A 444 -9.16 -6.16 -0.81
CA GLN A 444 -8.09 -5.35 -0.24
C GLN A 444 -7.10 -6.21 0.56
N TRP A 445 -7.60 -7.04 1.47
CA TRP A 445 -6.75 -7.84 2.37
C TRP A 445 -6.23 -9.14 1.75
N THR A 446 -6.83 -9.59 0.64
CA THR A 446 -6.22 -10.61 -0.24
C THR A 446 -5.27 -10.01 -1.28
N LEU A 447 -4.89 -8.74 -1.11
CA LEU A 447 -3.94 -8.01 -1.96
C LEU A 447 -4.41 -7.87 -3.42
N GLY A 448 -5.71 -7.96 -3.69
CA GLY A 448 -6.30 -7.91 -5.03
C GLY A 448 -6.06 -9.18 -5.86
N MET A 449 -5.67 -10.30 -5.25
CA MET A 449 -5.32 -11.52 -5.99
C MET A 449 -6.50 -12.08 -6.83
N GLY A 450 -7.73 -11.97 -6.31
CA GLY A 450 -8.95 -12.36 -7.05
C GLY A 450 -9.11 -11.54 -8.32
N SER A 451 -9.08 -10.22 -8.15
CA SER A 451 -9.07 -9.21 -9.22
C SER A 451 -7.96 -9.44 -10.25
N PHE A 452 -6.73 -9.67 -9.80
CA PHE A 452 -5.58 -9.91 -10.66
C PHE A 452 -5.80 -11.16 -11.54
N MET A 453 -6.18 -12.29 -10.94
CA MET A 453 -6.41 -13.55 -11.66
C MET A 453 -7.57 -13.45 -12.67
N ALA A 454 -8.63 -12.68 -12.34
CA ALA A 454 -9.70 -12.38 -13.28
C ALA A 454 -9.19 -11.58 -14.48
N SER A 455 -8.37 -10.54 -14.22
CA SER A 455 -7.78 -9.71 -15.27
C SER A 455 -6.91 -10.52 -16.23
N GLN A 456 -6.11 -11.47 -15.74
CA GLN A 456 -5.26 -12.33 -16.58
C GLN A 456 -6.07 -13.19 -17.55
N ARG A 457 -7.35 -13.44 -17.25
CA ARG A 457 -8.29 -14.18 -18.12
C ARG A 457 -9.11 -13.26 -19.03
N GLY A 458 -8.73 -11.99 -19.15
CA GLY A 458 -9.44 -10.99 -19.97
C GLY A 458 -10.77 -10.52 -19.38
N ARG A 459 -11.09 -10.89 -18.13
CA ARG A 459 -12.25 -10.38 -17.40
C ARG A 459 -11.91 -9.00 -16.82
N ARG A 460 -12.91 -8.14 -16.65
CA ARG A 460 -12.71 -6.91 -15.88
C ARG A 460 -12.37 -7.27 -14.43
N ILE A 461 -11.50 -6.47 -13.81
CA ILE A 461 -11.27 -6.51 -12.36
C ILE A 461 -12.63 -6.39 -11.68
N GLY A 462 -12.96 -7.37 -10.84
CA GLY A 462 -14.16 -7.31 -10.02
C GLY A 462 -13.83 -6.48 -8.80
N TYR A 463 -13.95 -5.15 -8.89
CA TYR A 463 -14.23 -4.38 -7.69
C TYR A 463 -15.54 -4.93 -7.10
N ASP A 464 -15.70 -4.93 -5.80
CA ASP A 464 -17.03 -5.15 -5.25
C ASP A 464 -17.96 -4.12 -5.89
N LEU A 465 -18.94 -4.61 -6.66
CA LEU A 465 -19.80 -3.74 -7.46
C LEU A 465 -21.00 -3.24 -6.67
N ASP A 466 -21.24 -3.82 -5.48
CA ASP A 466 -22.48 -3.61 -4.75
C ASP A 466 -22.47 -4.08 -3.28
N ASN A 467 -22.44 -3.13 -2.34
CA ASN A 467 -22.53 -3.33 -0.90
C ASN A 467 -23.95 -3.51 -0.35
N ARG A 468 -25.00 -3.52 -1.19
CA ARG A 468 -26.39 -3.69 -0.71
C ARG A 468 -26.60 -4.93 0.17
N ARG A 469 -25.79 -5.98 0.00
CA ARG A 469 -25.82 -7.16 0.89
C ARG A 469 -25.27 -6.85 2.28
N LEU A 470 -24.15 -6.13 2.36
CA LEU A 470 -23.51 -5.70 3.61
C LEU A 470 -24.42 -4.72 4.39
N GLN A 471 -25.23 -3.94 3.69
CA GLN A 471 -26.09 -2.89 4.27
C GLN A 471 -27.37 -3.39 4.98
N ARG A 472 -27.80 -4.64 4.79
CA ARG A 472 -29.12 -5.12 5.26
C ARG A 472 -29.31 -5.07 6.78
N GLU A 473 -28.23 -5.14 7.54
CA GLU A 473 -28.22 -5.16 9.01
C GLU A 473 -27.43 -3.98 9.59
N ALA A 474 -27.15 -2.97 8.76
CA ALA A 474 -26.37 -1.81 9.12
C ALA A 474 -27.23 -0.55 9.18
N LEU A 475 -26.72 0.49 9.83
CA LEU A 475 -27.27 1.84 9.70
C LEU A 475 -26.72 2.47 8.42
N THR A 476 -27.58 3.02 7.58
CA THR A 476 -27.16 3.72 6.36
C THR A 476 -27.60 5.17 6.38
N TYR A 477 -26.67 6.06 6.04
CA TYR A 477 -26.90 7.49 5.89
C TYR A 477 -26.52 7.92 4.48
N THR A 478 -27.47 8.52 3.75
CA THR A 478 -27.28 8.86 2.33
C THR A 478 -27.49 10.35 2.11
N THR A 479 -26.67 10.98 1.28
CA THR A 479 -26.86 12.38 0.86
C THR A 479 -28.06 12.53 -0.08
N ALA A 480 -28.43 13.78 -0.35
CA ALA A 480 -29.09 14.12 -1.61
C ALA A 480 -28.19 13.77 -2.81
N GLU A 481 -28.78 13.76 -4.01
CA GLU A 481 -28.00 13.59 -5.25
C GLU A 481 -27.07 14.77 -5.45
N PHE A 482 -25.85 14.47 -5.89
CA PHE A 482 -24.91 15.50 -6.30
C PHE A 482 -25.37 16.07 -7.66
N ALA A 483 -25.63 17.37 -7.71
CA ALA A 483 -26.03 18.05 -8.95
C ALA A 483 -24.87 18.14 -9.96
N GLU A 484 -23.65 18.20 -9.45
CA GLU A 484 -22.41 18.30 -10.23
C GLU A 484 -21.42 17.24 -9.75
N ALA A 485 -20.46 16.88 -10.62
CA ALA A 485 -19.42 15.94 -10.26
C ALA A 485 -18.60 16.46 -9.08
N GLN A 486 -18.29 15.60 -8.11
CA GLN A 486 -17.48 15.93 -6.95
C GLN A 486 -16.35 14.91 -6.79
N LEU A 487 -15.15 15.39 -6.49
CA LEU A 487 -14.06 14.56 -5.99
C LEU A 487 -14.12 14.51 -4.46
N ILE A 488 -14.13 13.30 -3.93
CA ILE A 488 -13.69 13.03 -2.56
C ILE A 488 -12.18 12.87 -2.63
N ALA A 489 -11.42 13.77 -2.01
CA ALA A 489 -9.97 13.78 -2.12
C ALA A 489 -9.33 14.12 -0.78
N GLY A 490 -8.87 13.10 -0.03
CA GLY A 490 -8.17 13.31 1.23
C GLY A 490 -8.63 12.41 2.38
N PRO A 491 -8.25 12.74 3.63
CA PRO A 491 -8.66 12.02 4.82
C PRO A 491 -10.16 12.23 5.11
N VAL A 492 -10.82 11.20 5.64
CA VAL A 492 -12.24 11.23 5.99
C VAL A 492 -12.38 10.84 7.46
N THR A 493 -13.17 11.60 8.22
CA THR A 493 -13.39 11.33 9.65
C THR A 493 -14.87 11.19 9.94
N LEU A 494 -15.26 10.13 10.65
CA LEU A 494 -16.60 9.99 11.20
C LEU A 494 -16.56 10.24 12.71
N THR A 495 -17.23 11.28 13.17
CA THR A 495 -17.46 11.51 14.61
C THR A 495 -18.80 10.88 15.01
N VAL A 496 -18.75 9.90 15.91
CA VAL A 496 -19.93 9.25 16.51
C VAL A 496 -20.05 9.71 17.96
N GLN A 497 -21.20 10.26 18.31
CA GLN A 497 -21.58 10.56 19.70
C GLN A 497 -22.54 9.47 20.14
N ALA A 498 -22.14 8.61 21.08
CA ALA A 498 -22.96 7.44 21.43
C ALA A 498 -22.85 7.03 22.89
N THR A 499 -23.92 6.40 23.38
CA THR A 499 -23.89 5.59 24.61
C THR A 499 -23.85 4.11 24.26
N ALA A 500 -23.30 3.28 25.16
CA ALA A 500 -23.28 1.83 25.03
C ALA A 500 -23.63 1.16 26.37
N ASP A 501 -24.21 -0.04 26.33
CA ASP A 501 -24.47 -0.86 27.52
C ASP A 501 -23.33 -1.85 27.86
N THR A 502 -22.26 -1.81 27.07
CA THR A 502 -21.03 -2.62 27.19
C THR A 502 -19.83 -1.79 27.63
N THR A 503 -18.73 -2.47 27.99
CA THR A 503 -17.44 -1.83 28.33
C THR A 503 -16.50 -1.68 27.12
N GLU A 504 -17.01 -1.97 25.93
CA GLU A 504 -16.34 -1.79 24.66
C GLU A 504 -17.38 -1.48 23.58
N THR A 505 -16.98 -0.77 22.54
CA THR A 505 -17.76 -0.59 21.31
C THR A 505 -16.92 -0.99 20.11
N LEU A 506 -17.56 -1.45 19.04
CA LEU A 506 -16.91 -1.66 17.76
C LEU A 506 -17.68 -0.89 16.69
N TRP A 507 -17.00 0.05 16.07
CA TRP A 507 -17.52 0.82 14.96
C TRP A 507 -16.80 0.42 13.68
N VAL A 508 -17.57 0.11 12.63
CA VAL A 508 -17.05 -0.14 11.28
C VAL A 508 -17.84 0.74 10.32
N ALA A 509 -17.14 1.61 9.60
CA ALA A 509 -17.73 2.56 8.67
C ALA A 509 -17.28 2.25 7.24
N HIS A 510 -18.23 2.11 6.32
CA HIS A 510 -17.98 1.99 4.88
C HIS A 510 -18.53 3.22 4.17
N LEU A 511 -17.76 3.71 3.19
CA LEU A 511 -18.16 4.81 2.33
C LEU A 511 -18.36 4.30 0.90
N ASP A 512 -19.49 4.65 0.32
CA ASP A 512 -19.97 4.10 -0.94
C ASP A 512 -20.45 5.21 -1.89
N ASP A 513 -20.24 5.00 -3.18
CA ASP A 513 -20.88 5.73 -4.28
C ASP A 513 -22.17 4.99 -4.70
N VAL A 514 -23.32 5.65 -4.57
CA VAL A 514 -24.62 5.08 -4.94
C VAL A 514 -25.07 5.66 -6.28
N ALA A 515 -25.12 4.80 -7.29
CA ALA A 515 -25.56 5.17 -8.63
C ALA A 515 -27.10 5.32 -8.72
N PRO A 516 -27.62 6.01 -9.76
CA PRO A 516 -29.06 6.16 -9.99
C PRO A 516 -29.83 4.84 -10.12
N ASP A 517 -29.16 3.75 -10.52
CA ASP A 517 -29.73 2.40 -10.57
C ASP A 517 -29.82 1.71 -9.20
N GLY A 518 -29.34 2.38 -8.14
CA GLY A 518 -29.29 1.91 -6.76
C GLY A 518 -28.11 1.00 -6.43
N ALA A 519 -27.15 0.78 -7.34
CA ALA A 519 -25.93 0.04 -7.04
C ALA A 519 -25.07 0.85 -6.05
N SER A 520 -24.64 0.22 -4.95
CA SER A 520 -23.80 0.86 -3.92
C SER A 520 -22.36 0.40 -4.03
N ARG A 521 -21.49 1.20 -4.64
CA ARG A 521 -20.11 0.81 -4.94
C ARG A 521 -19.17 1.25 -3.82
N PRO A 522 -18.48 0.33 -3.12
CA PRO A 522 -17.54 0.68 -2.07
C PRO A 522 -16.37 1.52 -2.57
N LEU A 523 -16.09 2.61 -1.86
CA LEU A 523 -14.94 3.47 -2.07
C LEU A 523 -13.85 3.17 -1.04
N THR A 524 -14.20 3.32 0.24
CA THR A 524 -13.26 3.20 1.36
C THR A 524 -13.93 2.73 2.64
N GLN A 525 -13.15 2.41 3.67
CA GLN A 525 -13.67 1.99 4.98
C GLN A 525 -12.72 2.37 6.12
N GLY A 526 -13.25 2.29 7.34
CA GLY A 526 -12.54 2.51 8.58
C GLY A 526 -13.18 1.72 9.73
N ALA A 527 -12.46 1.58 10.83
CA ALA A 527 -12.99 0.96 12.05
C ALA A 527 -12.34 1.56 13.29
N LEU A 528 -12.99 1.38 14.45
CA LEU A 528 -12.48 1.78 15.76
C LEU A 528 -13.06 0.90 16.87
N LEU A 529 -12.19 0.38 17.73
CA LEU A 529 -12.57 -0.06 19.09
C LEU A 529 -12.73 1.16 19.99
N GLY A 530 -13.81 1.21 20.75
CA GLY A 530 -14.09 2.31 21.67
C GLY A 530 -13.00 2.51 22.71
N SER A 531 -12.33 1.43 23.12
CA SER A 531 -11.18 1.52 24.03
C SER A 531 -9.94 2.16 23.45
N HIS A 532 -9.83 2.24 22.11
CA HIS A 532 -8.73 2.89 21.40
C HIS A 532 -9.05 4.36 21.03
N ARG A 533 -10.14 4.94 21.55
CA ARG A 533 -10.62 6.28 21.15
C ARG A 533 -9.66 7.44 21.43
N ALA A 534 -8.76 7.29 22.41
CA ALA A 534 -7.84 8.36 22.81
C ALA A 534 -7.01 8.87 21.62
N LEU A 535 -6.96 10.19 21.44
CA LEU A 535 -6.24 10.84 20.34
C LEU A 535 -4.88 11.36 20.80
N ASP A 536 -3.87 11.23 19.95
CA ASP A 536 -2.58 11.91 20.08
C ASP A 536 -2.73 13.33 19.50
N PRO A 537 -2.69 14.39 20.33
CA PRO A 537 -2.88 15.75 19.86
C PRO A 537 -1.74 16.24 18.95
N GLU A 538 -0.55 15.64 19.00
CA GLU A 538 0.59 16.03 18.17
C GLU A 538 0.56 15.38 16.78
N LYS A 539 -0.14 14.25 16.64
CA LYS A 539 -0.25 13.49 15.38
C LYS A 539 -1.63 13.56 14.73
N THR A 540 -2.64 13.99 15.48
CA THR A 540 -3.99 14.25 14.97
C THR A 540 -4.00 15.51 14.13
N TRP A 541 -4.59 15.45 12.95
CA TRP A 541 -4.76 16.63 12.11
C TRP A 541 -6.11 17.26 12.41
N PHE A 542 -6.12 18.56 12.65
CA PHE A 542 -7.32 19.36 12.88
C PHE A 542 -7.56 20.26 11.66
N THR A 543 -8.81 20.65 11.43
CA THR A 543 -9.11 21.62 10.36
C THR A 543 -8.57 23.01 10.75
N PRO A 544 -7.84 23.71 9.85
CA PRO A 544 -7.29 25.03 10.17
C PRO A 544 -8.37 26.09 10.42
N ASP A 545 -9.47 26.03 9.66
CA ASP A 545 -10.54 27.04 9.63
C ASP A 545 -11.89 26.50 10.15
N GLY A 546 -11.89 25.31 10.74
CA GLY A 546 -13.10 24.67 11.27
C GLY A 546 -13.38 25.03 12.73
N PRO A 547 -14.47 24.50 13.30
CA PRO A 547 -14.73 24.59 14.74
C PRO A 547 -13.54 24.04 15.55
N GLU A 548 -13.28 24.65 16.70
CA GLU A 548 -12.22 24.21 17.60
C GLU A 548 -12.34 22.71 17.91
N GLY A 549 -11.25 21.96 17.72
CA GLY A 549 -11.23 20.51 17.93
C GLY A 549 -11.95 19.68 16.85
N GLU A 550 -12.27 20.25 15.68
CA GLU A 550 -12.72 19.49 14.52
C GLU A 550 -11.56 18.65 13.95
N VAL A 551 -11.68 17.34 14.09
CA VAL A 551 -10.67 16.38 13.68
C VAL A 551 -10.78 16.15 12.16
N LEU A 552 -9.74 16.53 11.42
CA LEU A 552 -9.60 16.24 9.99
C LEU A 552 -9.13 14.79 9.75
N ARG A 553 -8.15 14.35 10.55
CA ARG A 553 -7.64 12.97 10.55
C ARG A 553 -7.25 12.57 11.97
N PRO A 554 -7.95 11.61 12.60
CA PRO A 554 -7.58 11.16 13.94
C PRO A 554 -6.28 10.36 13.92
N HIS A 555 -5.46 10.54 14.96
CA HIS A 555 -4.39 9.61 15.27
C HIS A 555 -4.62 9.02 16.65
N HIS A 556 -5.07 7.77 16.72
CA HIS A 556 -5.36 7.11 17.98
C HIS A 556 -4.11 6.61 18.70
N ILE A 557 -4.03 6.83 20.02
CA ILE A 557 -3.01 6.23 20.88
C ILE A 557 -3.46 4.79 21.20
N SER A 558 -3.03 3.84 20.38
CA SER A 558 -3.43 2.43 20.48
C SER A 558 -2.51 1.59 21.37
N THR A 559 -1.85 2.19 22.36
CA THR A 559 -1.01 1.48 23.32
C THR A 559 -1.87 0.81 24.41
N ARG A 560 -1.35 -0.23 25.06
CA ARG A 560 -2.07 -0.88 26.18
C ARG A 560 -2.40 0.10 27.31
N ALA A 561 -1.48 1.02 27.62
CA ALA A 561 -1.62 1.97 28.72
C ALA A 561 -2.66 3.06 28.43
N ALA A 562 -2.86 3.41 27.16
CA ALA A 562 -3.85 4.41 26.74
C ALA A 562 -5.23 3.80 26.44
N ALA A 563 -5.37 2.47 26.48
CA ALA A 563 -6.64 1.81 26.24
C ALA A 563 -7.59 2.05 27.42
N GLU A 564 -8.72 2.69 27.15
CA GLU A 564 -9.70 3.09 28.17
C GLU A 564 -11.02 2.34 27.98
N PRO A 565 -11.47 1.48 28.91
CA PRO A 565 -12.79 0.86 28.79
C PRO A 565 -13.91 1.89 28.53
N VAL A 566 -14.90 1.50 27.74
CA VAL A 566 -16.11 2.33 27.55
C VAL A 566 -16.93 2.32 28.84
N VAL A 567 -17.41 3.48 29.27
CA VAL A 567 -18.27 3.59 30.45
C VAL A 567 -19.72 3.39 30.03
N ARG A 568 -20.39 2.41 30.66
CA ARG A 568 -21.77 2.05 30.31
C ARG A 568 -22.73 3.21 30.56
N GLY A 569 -23.56 3.53 29.56
CA GLY A 569 -24.55 4.60 29.61
C GLY A 569 -23.98 6.01 29.50
N GLU A 570 -22.66 6.19 29.48
CA GLU A 570 -22.04 7.50 29.33
C GLU A 570 -22.00 7.91 27.85
N LEU A 571 -22.34 9.17 27.57
CA LEU A 571 -22.18 9.72 26.23
C LEU A 571 -20.70 9.88 25.93
N THR A 572 -20.21 9.13 24.96
CA THR A 572 -18.80 9.13 24.55
C THR A 572 -18.67 9.58 23.10
N ARG A 573 -17.66 10.40 22.83
CA ARG A 573 -17.24 10.80 21.48
C ARG A 573 -16.23 9.80 20.92
N TYR A 574 -16.45 9.36 19.69
CA TYR A 574 -15.54 8.51 18.92
C TYR A 574 -15.23 9.19 17.59
N ASP A 575 -13.97 9.52 17.33
CA ASP A 575 -13.52 10.07 16.03
C ASP A 575 -12.84 8.96 15.21
N LEU A 576 -13.56 8.35 14.28
CA LEU A 576 -13.07 7.22 13.49
C LEU A 576 -12.34 7.71 12.24
N GLU A 577 -11.15 7.18 11.98
CA GLU A 577 -10.50 7.30 10.67
C GLU A 577 -11.24 6.41 9.66
N ILE A 578 -11.78 7.01 8.61
CA ILE A 578 -12.12 6.31 7.36
C ILE A 578 -10.94 6.53 6.43
N PHE A 579 -10.31 5.45 5.95
CA PHE A 579 -9.03 5.56 5.26
C PHE A 579 -9.10 6.54 4.07
N PRO A 580 -8.10 7.43 3.90
CA PRO A 580 -8.08 8.43 2.84
C PRO A 580 -8.29 7.85 1.45
N THR A 581 -9.01 8.57 0.61
CA THR A 581 -9.32 8.13 -0.75
C THR A 581 -9.31 9.28 -1.75
N GLY A 582 -9.20 8.92 -3.03
CA GLY A 582 -9.49 9.76 -4.17
C GLY A 582 -10.60 9.09 -4.99
N ALA A 583 -11.80 9.65 -5.02
CA ALA A 583 -12.96 9.07 -5.71
C ALA A 583 -13.81 10.15 -6.39
N LEU A 584 -14.28 9.87 -7.61
CA LEU A 584 -15.21 10.72 -8.34
C LEU A 584 -16.65 10.25 -8.08
N ILE A 585 -17.49 11.16 -7.61
CA ILE A 585 -18.94 11.00 -7.53
C ILE A 585 -19.54 11.74 -8.72
N GLU A 586 -20.21 10.99 -9.60
CA GLU A 586 -20.82 11.53 -10.81
C GLU A 586 -22.12 12.32 -10.51
N PRO A 587 -22.55 13.24 -11.38
CA PRO A 587 -23.86 13.88 -11.25
C PRO A 587 -24.99 12.85 -11.15
N GLY A 588 -25.95 13.09 -10.28
CA GLY A 588 -27.08 12.19 -10.00
C GLY A 588 -26.72 11.00 -9.10
N HIS A 589 -25.45 10.79 -8.76
CA HIS A 589 -25.06 9.83 -7.73
C HIS A 589 -25.24 10.41 -6.32
N ARG A 590 -25.18 9.53 -5.31
CA ARG A 590 -25.25 9.89 -3.89
C ARG A 590 -24.08 9.28 -3.14
N LEU A 591 -23.68 9.93 -2.06
CA LEU A 591 -22.74 9.37 -1.10
C LEU A 591 -23.51 8.61 -0.02
N ARG A 592 -23.06 7.39 0.30
CA ARG A 592 -23.62 6.62 1.41
C ARG A 592 -22.54 6.26 2.43
N LEU A 593 -22.82 6.59 3.69
CA LEU A 593 -22.14 6.04 4.86
C LEU A 593 -22.92 4.83 5.35
N THR A 594 -22.24 3.70 5.52
CA THR A 594 -22.79 2.49 6.17
C THR A 594 -22.05 2.24 7.48
N LEU A 595 -22.75 2.28 8.61
CA LEU A 595 -22.20 2.06 9.95
C LEU A 595 -22.66 0.70 10.50
N THR A 596 -21.68 -0.14 10.86
CA THR A 596 -21.85 -1.54 11.26
C THR A 596 -20.94 -1.88 12.44
N THR A 597 -20.98 -3.14 12.89
CA THR A 597 -20.05 -3.71 13.88
C THR A 597 -19.24 -4.89 13.32
N TYR A 598 -19.21 -5.06 11.99
CA TYR A 598 -18.58 -6.19 11.32
C TYR A 598 -17.87 -5.78 10.01
N ASP A 599 -16.76 -6.45 9.73
CA ASP A 599 -16.09 -6.48 8.43
C ASP A 599 -15.58 -7.91 8.18
N PHE A 600 -16.51 -8.80 7.84
CA PHE A 600 -16.22 -10.22 7.73
C PHE A 600 -15.62 -10.54 6.33
N PRO A 601 -14.54 -11.35 6.24
CA PRO A 601 -13.93 -12.16 7.31
C PRO A 601 -12.72 -11.55 8.04
N HIS A 602 -12.42 -10.26 7.87
CA HIS A 602 -11.12 -9.67 8.20
C HIS A 602 -10.98 -9.12 9.61
N LEU A 603 -11.84 -8.18 10.00
CA LEU A 603 -11.78 -7.58 11.33
C LEU A 603 -12.28 -8.58 12.37
N VAL A 604 -11.37 -9.00 13.23
CA VAL A 604 -11.66 -9.93 14.32
C VAL A 604 -11.09 -9.35 15.60
N PRO A 605 -11.94 -8.80 16.50
CA PRO A 605 -11.48 -8.30 17.79
C PRO A 605 -10.76 -9.38 18.58
N THR A 606 -9.85 -8.99 19.48
CA THR A 606 -9.15 -9.89 20.40
C THR A 606 -10.14 -10.64 21.29
N GLN A 607 -9.70 -11.72 21.96
CA GLN A 607 -10.57 -12.44 22.88
C GLN A 607 -11.16 -11.51 23.98
N PRO A 608 -10.35 -10.70 24.71
CA PRO A 608 -10.91 -9.78 25.70
C PRO A 608 -11.89 -8.77 25.11
N ALA A 609 -11.60 -8.22 23.93
CA ALA A 609 -12.50 -7.28 23.26
C ALA A 609 -13.84 -7.94 22.87
N ARG A 610 -13.83 -9.17 22.35
CA ARG A 610 -15.07 -9.90 22.02
C ARG A 610 -15.93 -10.18 23.25
N GLU A 611 -15.31 -10.49 24.38
CA GLU A 611 -16.01 -10.68 25.66
C GLU A 611 -16.65 -9.37 26.13
N ALA A 612 -15.92 -8.24 26.01
CA ALA A 612 -16.41 -6.91 26.37
C ALA A 612 -17.52 -6.38 25.44
N LEU A 613 -17.53 -6.79 24.16
CA LEU A 613 -18.54 -6.42 23.15
C LEU A 613 -19.84 -7.23 23.23
N PHE A 614 -19.83 -8.36 23.94
CA PHE A 614 -20.90 -9.35 23.85
C PHE A 614 -22.29 -8.76 24.20
N ALA A 615 -23.27 -9.02 23.33
CA ALA A 615 -24.63 -8.52 23.42
C ALA A 615 -24.79 -6.98 23.44
N GLY A 616 -23.76 -6.24 23.03
CA GLY A 616 -23.75 -4.78 23.08
C GLY A 616 -24.83 -4.11 22.22
N THR A 617 -25.42 -3.06 22.77
CA THR A 617 -26.34 -2.14 22.10
C THR A 617 -25.79 -0.72 22.22
N TYR A 618 -25.59 -0.07 21.07
CA TYR A 618 -25.07 1.29 20.98
C TYR A 618 -26.17 2.23 20.52
N ARG A 619 -26.29 3.40 21.15
CA ARG A 619 -27.25 4.45 20.80
C ARG A 619 -26.50 5.67 20.29
N ILE A 620 -26.58 5.90 18.99
CA ILE A 620 -25.92 7.01 18.30
C ILE A 620 -26.83 8.23 18.33
N ARG A 621 -26.32 9.35 18.83
CA ARG A 621 -27.05 10.64 18.83
C ARG A 621 -27.06 11.27 17.45
N GLN A 622 -28.23 11.75 17.07
CA GLN A 622 -28.54 12.43 15.82
C GLN A 622 -29.23 13.76 16.16
N GLY A 623 -28.80 14.87 15.56
CA GLY A 623 -29.30 16.20 15.93
C GLY A 623 -28.92 16.65 17.36
N GLY A 624 -29.53 17.74 17.82
CA GLY A 624 -29.28 18.36 19.13
C GLY A 624 -27.89 19.01 19.25
N ASP A 625 -27.43 19.21 20.48
CA ASP A 625 -26.20 19.95 20.79
C ASP A 625 -24.89 19.18 20.51
N SER A 626 -24.98 17.87 20.28
CA SER A 626 -23.82 17.00 20.04
C SER A 626 -24.13 15.95 18.98
N PRO A 627 -24.39 16.38 17.73
CA PRO A 627 -24.78 15.47 16.65
C PRO A 627 -23.57 14.69 16.15
N SER A 628 -23.79 13.41 15.81
CA SER A 628 -22.80 12.63 15.05
C SER A 628 -22.68 13.18 13.62
N SER A 629 -21.47 13.17 13.07
CA SER A 629 -21.20 13.78 11.75
C SER A 629 -20.05 13.12 11.00
N LEU A 630 -20.14 13.10 9.67
CA LEU A 630 -19.08 12.75 8.74
C LEU A 630 -18.41 14.03 8.24
N LEU A 631 -17.09 14.13 8.38
CA LEU A 631 -16.28 15.17 7.75
C LEU A 631 -15.61 14.57 6.51
N ILE A 632 -15.97 15.09 5.33
CA ILE A 632 -15.53 14.57 4.03
C ILE A 632 -14.94 15.69 3.15
N PRO A 633 -13.74 15.50 2.55
CA PRO A 633 -13.10 16.53 1.74
C PRO A 633 -13.64 16.50 0.30
N LEU A 634 -14.46 17.50 -0.05
CA LEU A 634 -15.11 17.60 -1.35
C LEU A 634 -14.48 18.71 -2.21
N ALA A 635 -14.31 18.44 -3.50
CA ALA A 635 -13.82 19.41 -4.48
C ALA A 635 -14.56 19.26 -5.81
N ALA A 636 -14.69 20.35 -6.56
CA ALA A 636 -14.95 20.24 -7.98
C ALA A 636 -13.73 19.59 -8.68
N PRO A 637 -13.90 18.63 -9.62
CA PRO A 637 -12.77 18.01 -10.32
C PRO A 637 -11.84 19.01 -11.00
N ALA A 638 -12.39 20.12 -11.51
CA ALA A 638 -11.65 21.19 -12.16
C ALA A 638 -10.75 22.03 -11.22
N ALA A 639 -10.93 21.90 -9.89
CA ALA A 639 -10.04 22.56 -8.93
C ALA A 639 -8.64 21.96 -8.94
N PHE A 640 -8.52 20.68 -9.27
CA PHE A 640 -7.24 20.03 -9.51
C PHE A 640 -6.78 20.30 -10.93
N THR A 641 -5.51 20.64 -11.09
CA THR A 641 -4.93 20.75 -12.43
C THR A 641 -4.98 19.37 -13.11
N THR A 642 -5.47 19.31 -14.34
CA THR A 642 -5.46 18.07 -15.12
C THR A 642 -4.16 18.00 -15.91
N ALA A 643 -3.45 16.87 -15.83
CA ALA A 643 -2.34 16.65 -16.75
C ALA A 643 -2.92 16.65 -18.18
N PRO A 644 -2.30 17.33 -19.16
CA PRO A 644 -2.71 17.24 -20.55
C PRO A 644 -2.80 15.76 -20.93
N SER A 645 -4.01 15.33 -21.24
CA SER A 645 -4.25 13.98 -21.70
C SER A 645 -3.51 13.81 -23.02
N GLY A 646 -2.54 12.89 -23.04
CA GLY A 646 -1.95 12.43 -24.29
C GLY A 646 -3.06 11.85 -25.18
N ILE A 647 -3.52 12.67 -26.12
CA ILE A 647 -4.40 12.38 -27.26
C ILE A 647 -5.84 11.98 -26.88
N ARG A 648 -6.75 12.98 -26.92
CA ARG A 648 -8.10 12.75 -27.47
C ARG A 648 -7.92 12.33 -28.93
N THR A 649 -8.15 11.06 -29.25
CA THR A 649 -8.39 10.71 -30.66
C THR A 649 -9.81 11.15 -30.99
N GLU A 650 -9.95 12.39 -31.43
CA GLU A 650 -11.04 12.75 -32.34
C GLU A 650 -10.74 12.12 -33.70
N SER A 651 -11.52 11.08 -34.03
CA SER A 651 -12.23 10.82 -35.29
C SER A 651 -11.50 10.83 -36.65
N PRO A 652 -12.04 10.13 -37.68
CA PRO A 652 -13.38 10.37 -38.24
C PRO A 652 -14.50 9.57 -37.57
#